data_AF-A0A5S6Q4C4-F1
#
_entry.id   AF-A0A5S6Q4C4-F1
#
_cell.length_a   1.000
_cell.length_b   1.000
_cell.length_c   1.000
_cell.angle_alpha   90.00
_cell.angle_beta   90.00
_cell.angle_gamma   90.00
#
_symmetry.space_group_name_H-M   'P 1'
#
loop_
_entity.id
_entity.type
_entity.pdbx_description
1 polymer ?
#
loop_
_entity_poly.entity_id
_entity_poly.type
_entity_poly.pdbx_seq_one_letter_code
_entity_poly.pdbx_strand_id
1 'polypeptide(L)'
;MSQYDPKKLLQCTEVNKRVLCRRIAELLKQRNLLPRIGYEAPEREKAPPVDELNSSVAPKAPGSSRRQGCLGSRIGSKTRILNANVHTVVGTKVAEHRIAILVSMASSSGLPILKDRLLQYIWNNPKVSLDLATMWAYRAYTDEKGLTVGPALENPALGNERPRKGSYDDCLCEMLGGLLSPENDRISLFCRLLLEIPIVTVRAVDLLRRACFDEALQETCLSAFRDLIMNRPRARRQLFSVLISFATLNNATLSTRTLGLVKEFYVTQYTRGIVRSALLEFLHYLKLPSPPDFLVPETNEQPMAKWEESSIDLCLRLFCHLLKLDGKLILLLPTVYVSAASPVKRQILLRLGPVLNEATIEADTLSTLIDTCPDDAETLVTRIIRQCAARSELSPTVVQKIWNLYESRKPDVRFLLPVYQYLSKQQLESILPAIVRLNPKMMVEQIIKLVKSRNPSTGQPPLTPLDLVLLLHKIEVNGREDAVGVNNALDIVFQERTVFTKEVLLSALQLLIDQKPLPNVLMRTVELAIETYPQLMGFVQTVLQRLVVKEVWKREQMWESFVKCCLRTKPQCLSALLQVPAEQLCSAMKICPEVKALLRHHVSCLSSNQRALINPTAMKLINDEPVEEMNEIVSSPRRQEKTDSANEHMDDAEDCGGGESDTESPDDLPIDVIDESGDVDGE
;
A
#
# COMPACT_ATOMS: atom_id res chain seq x y z
N MET A 1 6.10 15.46 -21.31
CA MET A 1 5.48 16.80 -21.43
C MET A 1 6.21 17.57 -22.53
N SER A 2 5.51 18.37 -23.36
CA SER A 2 6.14 19.49 -24.09
C SER A 2 5.98 20.78 -23.27
N GLN A 3 6.93 21.71 -23.43
CA GLN A 3 7.02 22.95 -22.66
C GLN A 3 5.72 23.78 -22.72
N TYR A 4 5.30 24.21 -21.53
CA TYR A 4 4.15 25.05 -21.24
C TYR A 4 4.36 26.45 -21.84
N ASP A 5 3.57 26.80 -22.86
CA ASP A 5 3.55 28.14 -23.45
C ASP A 5 2.37 28.95 -22.88
N PRO A 6 2.61 29.92 -21.99
CA PRO A 6 1.57 30.72 -21.33
C PRO A 6 0.76 31.59 -22.32
N LYS A 7 1.19 31.71 -23.58
CA LYS A 7 0.50 32.51 -24.60
C LYS A 7 -0.69 31.80 -25.25
N LYS A 8 -0.83 30.49 -25.11
CA LYS A 8 -1.90 29.72 -25.79
C LYS A 8 -3.24 29.65 -25.05
N LEU A 9 -3.31 30.09 -23.78
CA LEU A 9 -4.53 29.99 -22.95
C LEU A 9 -5.54 31.14 -23.10
N LEU A 10 -5.19 32.20 -23.83
CA LEU A 10 -5.91 33.48 -23.78
C LEU A 10 -6.60 33.92 -25.07
N GLN A 11 -6.68 33.06 -26.09
CA GLN A 11 -7.53 33.37 -27.23
C GLN A 11 -8.97 33.05 -26.87
N CYS A 12 -9.65 34.05 -26.33
CA CYS A 12 -11.09 34.17 -26.46
C CYS A 12 -11.40 33.99 -27.95
N THR A 13 -11.96 32.84 -28.33
CA THR A 13 -12.31 32.56 -29.73
C THR A 13 -13.11 33.74 -30.26
N GLU A 14 -12.84 34.17 -31.50
CA GLU A 14 -13.52 35.31 -32.12
C GLU A 14 -15.06 35.17 -32.07
N VAL A 15 -15.55 33.93 -31.98
CA VAL A 15 -16.94 33.59 -31.71
C VAL A 15 -17.42 34.14 -30.35
N ASN A 16 -16.67 33.96 -29.27
CA ASN A 16 -17.04 34.43 -27.93
C ASN A 16 -17.00 35.96 -27.79
N LYS A 17 -16.06 36.63 -28.46
CA LYS A 17 -16.07 38.10 -28.56
C LYS A 17 -17.31 38.58 -29.29
N ARG A 18 -17.67 37.95 -30.42
CA ARG A 18 -18.87 38.30 -31.19
C ARG A 18 -20.15 38.05 -30.39
N VAL A 19 -20.26 36.96 -29.62
CA VAL A 19 -21.43 36.72 -28.76
C VAL A 19 -21.53 37.78 -27.65
N LEU A 20 -20.43 38.15 -27.00
CA LEU A 20 -20.43 39.16 -25.94
C LEU A 20 -20.76 40.56 -26.47
N CYS A 21 -20.16 40.94 -27.61
CA CYS A 21 -20.48 42.21 -28.29
C CYS A 21 -21.92 42.23 -28.82
N ARG A 22 -22.45 41.10 -29.30
CA ARG A 22 -23.84 41.01 -29.79
C ARG A 22 -24.83 41.08 -28.63
N ARG A 23 -24.52 40.47 -27.46
CA ARG A 23 -25.33 40.57 -26.25
C ARG A 23 -25.32 41.98 -25.65
N ILE A 24 -24.17 42.64 -25.64
CA ILE A 24 -24.05 44.05 -25.21
C ILE A 24 -24.79 44.98 -26.19
N ALA A 25 -24.67 44.74 -27.51
CA ALA A 25 -25.39 45.51 -28.52
C ALA A 25 -26.92 45.26 -28.50
N GLU A 26 -27.37 44.04 -28.19
CA GLU A 26 -28.79 43.70 -27.98
C GLU A 26 -29.36 44.39 -26.73
N LEU A 27 -28.59 44.41 -25.63
CA LEU A 27 -28.97 45.11 -24.39
C LEU A 27 -29.01 46.65 -24.58
N LEU A 28 -28.15 47.19 -25.43
CA LEU A 28 -28.19 48.61 -25.83
C LEU A 28 -29.34 48.91 -26.82
N LYS A 29 -29.69 47.97 -27.72
CA LYS A 29 -30.81 48.13 -28.66
C LYS A 29 -32.19 47.96 -28.03
N GLN A 30 -32.35 47.12 -27.01
CA GLN A 30 -33.63 46.91 -26.31
C GLN A 30 -34.03 48.09 -25.41
N ARG A 31 -33.42 49.26 -25.63
CA ARG A 31 -33.46 50.36 -24.70
C ARG A 31 -33.37 51.74 -25.38
N ASN A 32 -34.20 51.93 -26.40
CA ASN A 32 -34.56 53.26 -26.89
C ASN A 32 -35.96 53.65 -26.38
N LEU A 33 -35.99 54.43 -25.30
CA LEU A 33 -37.02 55.46 -25.10
C LEU A 33 -36.26 56.72 -24.72
N LEU A 34 -36.03 57.58 -25.70
CA LEU A 34 -36.64 58.91 -25.77
C LEU A 34 -36.67 59.33 -27.26
N PRO A 35 -37.73 60.02 -27.72
CA PRO A 35 -38.05 60.16 -29.13
C PRO A 35 -37.17 61.22 -29.81
N ARG A 36 -36.82 60.97 -31.08
CA ARG A 36 -36.43 62.05 -32.00
C ARG A 36 -37.65 62.94 -32.21
N ILE A 37 -37.57 64.20 -31.80
CA ILE A 37 -38.43 65.26 -32.31
C ILE A 37 -37.54 66.10 -33.22
N GLY A 38 -37.68 65.89 -34.53
CA GLY A 38 -37.36 66.90 -35.52
C GLY A 38 -38.58 67.81 -35.65
N TYR A 39 -38.38 69.11 -35.55
CA TYR A 39 -39.37 70.12 -35.91
C TYR A 39 -38.94 70.73 -37.25
N GLU A 40 -39.73 70.49 -38.30
CA GLU A 40 -39.94 71.42 -39.39
C GLU A 40 -41.44 71.68 -39.46
N ALA A 41 -41.86 72.94 -39.28
CA ALA A 41 -43.10 73.48 -39.85
C ALA A 41 -43.12 75.03 -39.76
N PRO A 42 -43.81 75.74 -40.68
CA PRO A 42 -43.56 77.14 -41.00
C PRO A 42 -44.61 78.15 -40.47
N GLU A 43 -44.29 79.44 -40.68
CA GLU A 43 -45.10 80.68 -40.74
C GLU A 43 -45.69 81.38 -39.49
N ARG A 44 -45.29 82.68 -39.36
CA ARG A 44 -45.95 83.94 -38.88
C ARG A 44 -46.96 83.85 -37.71
N GLU A 45 -46.89 84.65 -36.65
CA GLU A 45 -46.96 86.13 -36.63
C GLU A 45 -46.48 86.73 -35.29
N LYS A 46 -45.90 87.95 -35.41
CA LYS A 46 -45.93 89.12 -34.50
C LYS A 46 -45.29 89.05 -33.10
N ALA A 47 -44.23 89.87 -32.97
CA ALA A 47 -43.71 90.48 -31.75
C ALA A 47 -44.75 91.43 -31.09
N PRO A 48 -44.55 91.91 -29.83
CA PRO A 48 -43.65 93.06 -29.60
C PRO A 48 -42.95 92.98 -28.19
N PRO A 49 -42.33 94.04 -27.61
CA PRO A 49 -40.88 94.12 -27.47
C PRO A 49 -40.36 94.43 -26.03
N VAL A 50 -39.03 94.27 -25.87
CA VAL A 50 -38.06 95.15 -25.16
C VAL A 50 -38.41 95.71 -23.78
N ASP A 51 -37.53 95.46 -22.79
CA ASP A 51 -36.93 96.55 -22.02
C ASP A 51 -35.52 96.19 -21.52
N GLU A 52 -34.59 97.05 -21.91
CA GLU A 52 -33.21 97.14 -21.48
C GLU A 52 -33.13 97.71 -20.06
N LEU A 53 -32.10 97.35 -19.28
CA LEU A 53 -31.30 98.36 -18.58
C LEU A 53 -29.97 97.80 -18.08
N ASN A 54 -28.93 98.46 -18.57
CA ASN A 54 -27.52 98.29 -18.30
C ASN A 54 -27.14 98.57 -16.84
N SER A 55 -26.08 97.92 -16.33
CA SER A 55 -24.88 98.66 -15.92
C SER A 55 -23.67 97.74 -15.71
N SER A 56 -22.56 98.21 -16.26
CA SER A 56 -21.19 97.71 -16.28
C SER A 56 -20.50 97.69 -14.92
N VAL A 57 -19.58 96.75 -14.67
CA VAL A 57 -18.15 96.97 -14.31
C VAL A 57 -17.37 95.65 -14.54
N ALA A 58 -16.17 95.75 -15.15
CA ALA A 58 -15.29 94.65 -15.56
C ALA A 58 -14.26 94.23 -14.44
N PRO A 59 -13.20 93.45 -14.72
CA PRO A 59 -13.02 92.06 -14.29
C PRO A 59 -11.94 91.84 -13.19
N LYS A 60 -11.99 90.72 -12.45
CA LYS A 60 -10.83 90.20 -11.69
C LYS A 60 -10.63 88.69 -11.93
N ALA A 61 -9.37 88.34 -12.22
CA ALA A 61 -8.83 87.03 -12.59
C ALA A 61 -8.81 86.03 -11.39
N PRO A 62 -8.52 84.72 -11.62
CA PRO A 62 -9.21 83.61 -10.97
C PRO A 62 -8.56 83.16 -9.64
N GLY A 63 -9.38 83.06 -8.59
CA GLY A 63 -9.00 82.45 -7.33
C GLY A 63 -9.09 80.93 -7.37
N SER A 64 -8.00 80.29 -6.92
CA SER A 64 -7.78 78.85 -6.68
C SER A 64 -8.83 78.13 -5.81
N SER A 65 -9.83 78.84 -5.30
CA SER A 65 -10.90 78.30 -4.45
C SER A 65 -11.98 77.51 -5.22
N ARG A 66 -12.17 77.77 -6.53
CA ARG A 66 -13.16 77.04 -7.36
C ARG A 66 -12.74 75.61 -7.70
N ARG A 67 -11.44 75.29 -7.79
CA ARG A 67 -10.99 73.91 -8.09
C ARG A 67 -11.19 72.97 -6.89
N GLN A 68 -10.90 73.41 -5.66
CA GLN A 68 -11.21 72.64 -4.45
C GLN A 68 -12.72 72.55 -4.19
N GLY A 69 -13.49 73.63 -4.41
CA GLY A 69 -14.95 73.60 -4.33
C GLY A 69 -15.62 72.71 -5.38
N CYS A 70 -15.13 72.69 -6.62
CA CYS A 70 -15.61 71.78 -7.66
C CYS A 70 -15.19 70.33 -7.42
N LEU A 71 -14.00 70.06 -6.87
CA LEU A 71 -13.60 68.72 -6.44
C LEU A 71 -14.50 68.25 -5.28
N GLY A 72 -14.71 69.07 -4.25
CA GLY A 72 -15.60 68.79 -3.12
C GLY A 72 -17.07 68.60 -3.53
N SER A 73 -17.58 69.43 -4.45
CA SER A 73 -18.94 69.32 -4.99
C SER A 73 -19.10 68.10 -5.91
N ARG A 74 -18.11 67.79 -6.76
CA ARG A 74 -18.07 66.55 -7.55
C ARG A 74 -17.98 65.32 -6.67
N ILE A 75 -17.24 65.39 -5.57
CA ILE A 75 -17.16 64.33 -4.56
C ILE A 75 -18.51 64.15 -3.87
N GLY A 76 -19.16 65.24 -3.43
CA GLY A 76 -20.48 65.20 -2.78
C GLY A 76 -21.61 64.73 -3.70
N SER A 77 -21.58 65.05 -5.00
CA SER A 77 -22.50 64.45 -5.98
C SER A 77 -22.23 62.96 -6.18
N LYS A 78 -20.96 62.53 -6.10
CA LYS A 78 -20.57 61.12 -6.27
C LYS A 78 -20.92 60.29 -5.04
N THR A 79 -20.75 60.80 -3.83
CA THR A 79 -21.26 60.18 -2.59
C THR A 79 -22.78 60.06 -2.64
N ARG A 80 -23.48 61.05 -3.21
CA ARG A 80 -24.93 60.96 -3.48
C ARG A 80 -25.28 59.88 -4.49
N ILE A 81 -24.51 59.71 -5.57
CA ILE A 81 -24.73 58.63 -6.55
C ILE A 81 -24.44 57.25 -5.93
N LEU A 82 -23.38 57.12 -5.13
CA LEU A 82 -23.05 55.91 -4.36
C LEU A 82 -24.16 55.55 -3.37
N ASN A 83 -24.62 56.52 -2.57
CA ASN A 83 -25.71 56.30 -1.60
C ASN A 83 -27.06 56.07 -2.29
N ALA A 84 -27.31 56.69 -3.46
CA ALA A 84 -28.51 56.43 -4.25
C ALA A 84 -28.52 55.02 -4.86
N ASN A 85 -27.37 54.39 -5.09
CA ASN A 85 -27.30 53.00 -5.55
C ASN A 85 -27.71 51.99 -4.47
N VAL A 86 -27.65 52.36 -3.17
CA VAL A 86 -28.16 51.54 -2.05
C VAL A 86 -29.68 51.39 -2.11
N HIS A 87 -30.39 52.40 -2.62
CA HIS A 87 -31.86 52.47 -2.63
C HIS A 87 -32.49 52.08 -3.98
N THR A 88 -31.69 51.78 -5.01
CA THR A 88 -32.21 51.38 -6.32
C THR A 88 -32.39 49.88 -6.41
N VAL A 89 -33.58 49.45 -6.82
CA VAL A 89 -33.89 48.04 -7.11
C VAL A 89 -32.93 47.52 -8.19
N VAL A 90 -32.23 46.42 -7.85
CA VAL A 90 -31.37 45.64 -8.74
C VAL A 90 -32.15 45.26 -10.00
N GLY A 91 -31.54 45.40 -11.19
CA GLY A 91 -32.17 45.10 -12.47
C GLY A 91 -32.96 46.27 -13.10
N THR A 92 -32.98 47.44 -12.46
CA THR A 92 -33.49 48.64 -13.14
C THR A 92 -32.47 49.18 -14.12
N LYS A 93 -33.01 49.51 -15.28
CA LYS A 93 -32.34 50.18 -16.37
C LYS A 93 -31.44 51.36 -15.85
N VAL A 94 -31.94 52.21 -14.96
CA VAL A 94 -31.20 53.39 -14.44
C VAL A 94 -29.99 53.01 -13.56
N ALA A 95 -30.09 51.93 -12.78
CA ALA A 95 -28.99 51.45 -11.95
C ALA A 95 -27.79 51.01 -12.80
N GLU A 96 -28.02 50.30 -13.91
CA GLU A 96 -26.97 49.86 -14.85
C GLU A 96 -26.17 51.03 -15.43
N HIS A 97 -26.85 52.13 -15.81
CA HIS A 97 -26.17 53.32 -16.33
C HIS A 97 -25.35 54.05 -15.25
N ARG A 98 -25.85 54.10 -14.02
CA ARG A 98 -25.11 54.71 -12.88
C ARG A 98 -23.86 53.89 -12.53
N ILE A 99 -23.99 52.57 -12.51
CA ILE A 99 -22.87 51.64 -12.31
C ILE A 99 -21.83 51.82 -13.42
N ALA A 100 -22.25 51.87 -14.69
CA ALA A 100 -21.35 52.08 -15.82
C ALA A 100 -20.60 53.43 -15.75
N ILE A 101 -21.28 54.50 -15.33
CA ILE A 101 -20.67 55.83 -15.14
C ILE A 101 -19.60 55.78 -14.02
N LEU A 102 -19.93 55.19 -12.87
CA LEU A 102 -19.00 55.06 -11.75
C LEU A 102 -17.76 54.23 -12.12
N VAL A 103 -17.98 53.09 -12.79
CA VAL A 103 -16.93 52.16 -13.24
C VAL A 103 -16.03 52.78 -14.32
N SER A 104 -16.61 53.49 -15.29
CA SER A 104 -15.85 54.21 -16.34
C SER A 104 -14.97 55.32 -15.75
N MET A 105 -15.49 56.07 -14.77
CA MET A 105 -14.72 57.11 -14.08
C MET A 105 -13.63 56.53 -13.16
N ALA A 106 -13.90 55.42 -12.47
CA ALA A 106 -12.91 54.74 -11.61
C ALA A 106 -11.78 54.08 -12.42
N SER A 107 -12.05 53.70 -13.67
CA SER A 107 -11.06 53.11 -14.58
C SER A 107 -10.24 54.15 -15.35
N SER A 108 -10.66 55.42 -15.34
CA SER A 108 -9.89 56.53 -15.94
C SER A 108 -8.72 56.94 -15.04
N SER A 109 -7.53 57.06 -15.61
CA SER A 109 -6.23 57.27 -14.94
C SER A 109 -6.12 58.53 -14.06
N GLY A 110 -7.12 59.43 -14.08
CA GLY A 110 -7.03 60.77 -13.49
C GLY A 110 -7.48 60.91 -12.03
N LEU A 111 -8.08 59.91 -11.37
CA LEU A 111 -8.73 60.10 -10.06
C LEU A 111 -8.59 58.88 -9.10
N PRO A 112 -7.42 58.66 -8.47
CA PRO A 112 -7.20 57.53 -7.53
C PRO A 112 -8.15 57.56 -6.32
N ILE A 113 -8.50 58.75 -5.82
CA ILE A 113 -9.43 58.94 -4.69
C ILE A 113 -10.82 58.31 -4.96
N LEU A 114 -11.25 58.22 -6.22
CA LEU A 114 -12.53 57.61 -6.57
C LEU A 114 -12.46 56.09 -6.60
N LYS A 115 -11.33 55.55 -7.04
CA LYS A 115 -11.05 54.12 -6.96
C LYS A 115 -11.10 53.66 -5.50
N ASP A 116 -10.41 54.37 -4.61
CA ASP A 116 -10.37 54.05 -3.18
C ASP A 116 -11.76 54.10 -2.52
N ARG A 117 -12.55 55.13 -2.84
CA ARG A 117 -13.93 55.25 -2.33
C ARG A 117 -14.87 54.17 -2.85
N LEU A 118 -14.69 53.78 -4.11
CA LEU A 118 -15.53 52.73 -4.70
C LEU A 118 -15.16 51.35 -4.14
N LEU A 119 -13.87 51.10 -3.88
CA LEU A 119 -13.41 49.92 -3.14
C LEU A 119 -13.98 49.88 -1.72
N GLN A 120 -13.86 50.98 -0.96
CA GLN A 120 -14.45 51.08 0.38
C GLN A 120 -15.96 50.84 0.37
N TYR A 121 -16.67 51.36 -0.64
CA TYR A 121 -18.10 51.12 -0.78
C TYR A 121 -18.42 49.64 -1.02
N ILE A 122 -17.67 48.96 -1.91
CA ILE A 122 -17.82 47.52 -2.17
C ILE A 122 -17.57 46.72 -0.89
N TRP A 123 -16.47 47.00 -0.19
CA TRP A 123 -16.11 46.29 1.05
C TRP A 123 -17.14 46.52 2.18
N ASN A 124 -17.72 47.71 2.27
CA ASN A 124 -18.70 48.03 3.31
C ASN A 124 -20.13 47.55 2.97
N ASN A 125 -20.43 47.24 1.71
CA ASN A 125 -21.78 46.83 1.26
C ASN A 125 -21.75 45.53 0.44
N PRO A 126 -21.32 44.40 1.01
CA PRO A 126 -21.11 43.16 0.25
C PRO A 126 -22.38 42.57 -0.38
N LYS A 127 -23.54 42.73 0.27
CA LYS A 127 -24.81 42.14 -0.21
C LYS A 127 -25.32 42.72 -1.53
N VAL A 128 -25.01 43.98 -1.81
CA VAL A 128 -25.56 44.74 -2.96
C VAL A 128 -24.49 45.06 -4.00
N SER A 129 -23.20 44.82 -3.68
CA SER A 129 -22.09 45.26 -4.53
C SER A 129 -21.62 44.24 -5.57
N LEU A 130 -22.25 43.05 -5.67
CA LEU A 130 -21.86 42.04 -6.66
C LEU A 130 -21.92 42.57 -8.10
N ASP A 131 -23.06 43.13 -8.52
CA ASP A 131 -23.23 43.67 -9.88
C ASP A 131 -22.26 44.83 -10.17
N LEU A 132 -21.98 45.65 -9.15
CA LEU A 132 -21.02 46.75 -9.28
C LEU A 132 -19.59 46.22 -9.46
N ALA A 133 -19.18 45.26 -8.63
CA ALA A 133 -17.86 44.65 -8.65
C ALA A 133 -17.61 43.85 -9.94
N THR A 134 -18.61 43.10 -10.40
CA THR A 134 -18.53 42.32 -11.64
C THR A 134 -18.43 43.24 -12.84
N MET A 135 -19.30 44.25 -12.93
CA MET A 135 -19.25 45.25 -14.01
C MET A 135 -17.91 45.99 -14.04
N TRP A 136 -17.33 46.29 -12.87
CA TRP A 136 -16.00 46.87 -12.79
C TRP A 136 -14.91 45.92 -13.31
N ALA A 137 -14.93 44.66 -12.89
CA ALA A 137 -14.00 43.64 -13.37
C ALA A 137 -14.11 43.44 -14.90
N TYR A 138 -15.32 43.38 -15.45
CA TYR A 138 -15.54 43.29 -16.90
C TYR A 138 -15.03 44.53 -17.64
N ARG A 139 -15.25 45.73 -17.08
CA ARG A 139 -14.71 46.96 -17.67
C ARG A 139 -13.19 46.95 -17.69
N ALA A 140 -12.55 46.70 -16.54
CA ALA A 140 -11.10 46.65 -16.45
C ALA A 140 -10.49 45.59 -17.39
N TYR A 141 -11.15 44.44 -17.54
CA TYR A 141 -10.76 43.41 -18.51
C TYR A 141 -10.88 43.88 -19.97
N THR A 142 -12.00 44.52 -20.32
CA THR A 142 -12.20 45.04 -21.69
C THR A 142 -11.26 46.19 -22.02
N ASP A 143 -10.95 47.06 -21.05
CA ASP A 143 -9.93 48.11 -21.19
C ASP A 143 -8.54 47.49 -21.42
N GLU A 144 -8.14 46.47 -20.65
CA GLU A 144 -6.86 45.78 -20.85
C GLU A 144 -6.78 45.07 -22.22
N LYS A 145 -7.88 44.47 -22.69
CA LYS A 145 -7.94 43.83 -24.02
C LYS A 145 -8.11 44.83 -25.17
N GLY A 146 -8.18 46.14 -24.91
CA GLY A 146 -8.39 47.17 -25.91
C GLY A 146 -9.73 47.05 -26.65
N LEU A 147 -10.73 46.44 -26.00
CA LEU A 147 -12.07 46.23 -26.55
C LEU A 147 -13.01 47.41 -26.24
N THR A 148 -12.56 48.36 -25.45
CA THR A 148 -13.32 49.55 -25.10
C THR A 148 -13.06 50.66 -26.10
N VAL A 149 -14.15 51.14 -26.70
CA VAL A 149 -14.14 52.41 -27.43
C VAL A 149 -14.15 53.50 -26.37
N GLY A 150 -12.97 53.88 -25.88
CA GLY A 150 -12.82 55.08 -25.07
C GLY A 150 -12.96 56.34 -25.95
N PRO A 151 -13.24 57.52 -25.34
CA PRO A 151 -13.24 58.81 -26.06
C PRO A 151 -11.88 59.16 -26.70
N ALA A 152 -10.84 58.37 -26.45
CA ALA A 152 -9.53 58.46 -27.12
C ALA A 152 -9.58 58.21 -28.63
N LEU A 153 -10.64 57.57 -29.17
CA LEU A 153 -10.86 57.50 -30.63
C LEU A 153 -11.62 58.70 -31.19
N GLU A 154 -12.30 59.49 -30.35
CA GLU A 154 -13.04 60.69 -30.78
C GLU A 154 -12.19 61.96 -30.68
N ASN A 155 -11.11 61.96 -29.89
CA ASN A 155 -10.27 63.14 -29.71
C ASN A 155 -8.76 62.80 -29.65
N PRO A 156 -8.03 62.97 -30.78
CA PRO A 156 -6.57 62.74 -30.86
C PRO A 156 -5.73 63.66 -29.95
N ALA A 157 -6.33 64.69 -29.37
CA ALA A 157 -5.66 65.68 -28.52
C ALA A 157 -5.50 65.25 -27.04
N LEU A 158 -6.13 64.15 -26.62
CA LEU A 158 -6.11 63.64 -25.24
C LEU A 158 -5.35 62.32 -25.12
N GLY A 159 -4.11 62.31 -25.62
CA GLY A 159 -3.06 61.38 -25.20
C GLY A 159 -3.19 59.93 -25.68
N ASN A 160 -2.10 59.44 -26.27
CA ASN A 160 -1.85 58.02 -26.57
C ASN A 160 -1.68 57.18 -25.29
N GLU A 161 -2.67 57.15 -24.39
CA GLU A 161 -2.63 56.22 -23.26
C GLU A 161 -2.97 54.81 -23.78
N ARG A 162 -1.94 54.10 -24.24
CA ARG A 162 -2.02 52.65 -24.45
C ARG A 162 -2.55 52.02 -23.15
N PRO A 163 -3.54 51.11 -23.21
CA PRO A 163 -4.03 50.45 -22.01
C PRO A 163 -2.85 49.78 -21.28
N ARG A 164 -2.65 50.12 -20.01
CA ARG A 164 -1.58 49.55 -19.18
C ARG A 164 -1.84 48.04 -19.03
N LYS A 165 -0.92 47.21 -19.53
CA LYS A 165 -0.90 45.76 -19.23
C LYS A 165 -0.90 45.56 -17.71
N GLY A 166 -1.74 44.66 -17.19
CA GLY A 166 -1.86 44.38 -15.75
C GLY A 166 -2.94 45.18 -15.01
N SER A 167 -3.57 46.18 -15.64
CA SER A 167 -4.60 47.00 -14.98
C SER A 167 -5.81 46.20 -14.49
N TYR A 168 -6.18 45.11 -15.18
CA TYR A 168 -7.26 44.23 -14.74
C TYR A 168 -6.85 43.42 -13.50
N ASP A 169 -5.67 42.81 -13.55
CA ASP A 169 -5.16 41.96 -12.47
C ASP A 169 -4.94 42.76 -11.18
N ASP A 170 -4.39 43.97 -11.27
CA ASP A 170 -4.23 44.86 -10.12
C ASP A 170 -5.58 45.30 -9.54
N CYS A 171 -6.50 45.73 -10.40
CA CYS A 171 -7.85 46.12 -9.97
C CYS A 171 -8.60 44.96 -9.31
N LEU A 172 -8.50 43.76 -9.90
CA LEU A 172 -9.13 42.56 -9.39
C LEU A 172 -8.54 42.15 -8.05
N CYS A 173 -7.21 42.08 -7.94
CA CYS A 173 -6.52 41.66 -6.72
C CYS A 173 -6.73 42.64 -5.56
N GLU A 174 -6.77 43.94 -5.84
CA GLU A 174 -7.06 44.96 -4.82
C GLU A 174 -8.50 44.86 -4.32
N MET A 175 -9.46 44.71 -5.24
CA MET A 175 -10.86 44.48 -4.91
C MET A 175 -11.07 43.19 -4.09
N LEU A 176 -10.48 42.09 -4.54
CA LEU A 176 -10.53 40.79 -3.86
C LEU A 176 -9.81 40.83 -2.50
N GLY A 177 -8.67 41.51 -2.40
CA GLY A 177 -7.87 41.60 -1.19
C GLY A 177 -8.63 42.20 -0.01
N GLY A 178 -9.41 43.27 -0.22
CA GLY A 178 -10.23 43.86 0.85
C GLY A 178 -11.53 43.11 1.15
N LEU A 179 -11.91 42.12 0.32
CA LEU A 179 -13.04 41.22 0.60
C LEU A 179 -12.64 39.98 1.42
N LEU A 180 -11.34 39.70 1.56
CA LEU A 180 -10.81 38.64 2.42
C LEU A 180 -10.93 39.06 3.89
N SER A 181 -12.10 38.83 4.47
CA SER A 181 -12.41 39.06 5.88
C SER A 181 -13.24 37.88 6.41
N PRO A 182 -13.10 37.50 7.69
CA PRO A 182 -13.93 36.46 8.33
C PRO A 182 -15.42 36.82 8.41
N GLU A 183 -15.80 38.06 8.03
CA GLU A 183 -17.20 38.44 7.86
C GLU A 183 -17.88 37.64 6.73
N ASN A 184 -18.86 36.81 7.08
CA ASN A 184 -19.60 35.91 6.15
C ASN A 184 -20.06 36.60 4.86
N ASP A 185 -20.53 37.84 4.93
CA ASP A 185 -21.03 38.55 3.75
C ASP A 185 -19.91 38.94 2.77
N ARG A 186 -18.74 39.35 3.28
CA ARG A 186 -17.59 39.75 2.45
C ARG A 186 -16.93 38.56 1.77
N ILE A 187 -16.73 37.46 2.50
CA ILE A 187 -16.16 36.24 1.92
C ILE A 187 -17.13 35.60 0.91
N SER A 188 -18.44 35.64 1.17
CA SER A 188 -19.45 35.20 0.21
C SER A 188 -19.39 36.00 -1.09
N LEU A 189 -19.27 37.33 -0.99
CA LEU A 189 -19.08 38.20 -2.16
C LEU A 189 -17.77 37.87 -2.90
N PHE A 190 -16.66 37.67 -2.18
CA PHE A 190 -15.38 37.27 -2.76
C PHE A 190 -15.53 35.99 -3.62
N CYS A 191 -16.13 34.94 -3.08
CA CYS A 191 -16.32 33.67 -3.77
C CYS A 191 -17.24 33.80 -4.99
N ARG A 192 -18.35 34.53 -4.87
CA ARG A 192 -19.28 34.78 -5.98
C ARG A 192 -18.64 35.60 -7.10
N LEU A 193 -17.87 36.64 -6.75
CA LEU A 193 -17.17 37.47 -7.71
C LEU A 193 -16.18 36.64 -8.56
N LEU A 194 -15.41 35.74 -7.94
CA LEU A 194 -14.51 34.82 -8.66
C LEU A 194 -15.24 33.92 -9.67
N LEU A 195 -16.50 33.55 -9.39
CA LEU A 195 -17.32 32.76 -10.30
C LEU A 195 -17.89 33.56 -11.47
N GLU A 196 -18.01 34.88 -11.35
CA GLU A 196 -18.65 35.76 -12.34
C GLU A 196 -17.65 36.55 -13.20
N ILE A 197 -16.39 36.71 -12.76
CA ILE A 197 -15.35 37.47 -13.49
C ILE A 197 -14.97 36.86 -14.86
N PRO A 198 -14.54 37.66 -15.85
CA PRO A 198 -14.23 37.14 -17.19
C PRO A 198 -13.12 36.10 -17.22
N ILE A 199 -11.99 36.36 -16.55
CA ILE A 199 -10.83 35.45 -16.49
C ILE A 199 -10.29 35.44 -15.07
N VAL A 200 -10.11 34.25 -14.50
CA VAL A 200 -9.44 34.09 -13.21
C VAL A 200 -7.93 34.21 -13.43
N THR A 201 -7.29 35.20 -12.82
CA THR A 201 -5.84 35.43 -12.93
C THR A 201 -5.06 34.57 -11.94
N VAL A 202 -3.76 34.35 -12.19
CA VAL A 202 -2.90 33.56 -11.29
C VAL A 202 -2.83 34.19 -9.90
N ARG A 203 -2.68 35.52 -9.82
CA ARG A 203 -2.68 36.25 -8.53
C ARG A 203 -3.99 36.14 -7.77
N ALA A 204 -5.13 36.11 -8.46
CA ALA A 204 -6.43 35.87 -7.83
C ALA A 204 -6.54 34.44 -7.26
N VAL A 205 -6.01 33.43 -7.97
CA VAL A 205 -5.91 32.06 -7.45
C VAL A 205 -4.95 31.99 -6.26
N ASP A 206 -3.84 32.72 -6.28
CA ASP A 206 -2.90 32.79 -5.15
C ASP A 206 -3.51 33.46 -3.91
N LEU A 207 -4.36 34.49 -4.09
CA LEU A 207 -5.14 35.08 -2.99
C LEU A 207 -6.09 34.06 -2.37
N LEU A 208 -6.84 33.32 -3.20
CA LEU A 208 -7.72 32.25 -2.74
C LEU A 208 -6.91 31.13 -2.04
N ARG A 209 -5.75 30.78 -2.59
CA ARG A 209 -4.83 29.79 -2.00
C ARG A 209 -4.36 30.21 -0.61
N ARG A 210 -3.93 31.47 -0.43
CA ARG A 210 -3.51 32.01 0.88
C ARG A 210 -4.66 32.00 1.88
N ALA A 211 -5.87 32.35 1.43
CA ALA A 211 -7.06 32.35 2.28
C ALA A 211 -7.44 30.94 2.79
N CYS A 212 -7.10 29.87 2.06
CA CYS A 212 -7.33 28.50 2.53
C CYS A 212 -6.49 28.10 3.77
N PHE A 213 -5.45 28.85 4.12
CA PHE A 213 -4.65 28.61 5.33
C PHE A 213 -5.24 29.27 6.58
N ASP A 214 -6.21 30.18 6.42
CA ASP A 214 -6.96 30.77 7.53
C ASP A 214 -8.12 29.85 7.91
N GLU A 215 -8.11 29.34 9.15
CA GLU A 215 -9.12 28.40 9.66
C GLU A 215 -10.55 28.95 9.58
N ALA A 216 -10.73 30.27 9.74
CA ALA A 216 -12.05 30.90 9.67
C ALA A 216 -12.62 30.92 8.25
N LEU A 217 -11.76 31.04 7.24
CA LEU A 217 -12.13 31.18 5.83
C LEU A 217 -12.07 29.85 5.05
N GLN A 218 -11.36 28.87 5.59
CA GLN A 218 -10.98 27.63 4.92
C GLN A 218 -12.15 26.90 4.25
N GLU A 219 -13.29 26.76 4.93
CA GLU A 219 -14.45 26.04 4.40
C GLU A 219 -15.06 26.74 3.18
N THR A 220 -15.28 28.05 3.29
CA THR A 220 -15.85 28.86 2.20
C THR A 220 -14.90 28.93 1.01
N CYS A 221 -13.59 29.08 1.25
CA CYS A 221 -12.58 29.10 0.20
C CYS A 221 -12.44 27.75 -0.53
N LEU A 222 -12.51 26.63 0.20
CA LEU A 222 -12.51 25.30 -0.42
C LEU A 222 -13.78 25.06 -1.25
N SER A 223 -14.94 25.52 -0.78
CA SER A 223 -16.18 25.50 -1.59
C SER A 223 -16.02 26.35 -2.85
N ALA A 224 -15.37 27.52 -2.75
CA ALA A 224 -15.10 28.34 -3.93
C ALA A 224 -14.19 27.65 -4.95
N PHE A 225 -13.14 26.94 -4.49
CA PHE A 225 -12.33 26.09 -5.37
C PHE A 225 -13.17 25.02 -6.05
N ARG A 226 -14.07 24.37 -5.30
CA ARG A 226 -15.02 23.38 -5.84
C ARG A 226 -15.85 23.99 -6.97
N ASP A 227 -16.52 25.10 -6.71
CA ASP A 227 -17.40 25.74 -7.66
C ASP A 227 -16.64 26.26 -8.89
N LEU A 228 -15.43 26.80 -8.71
CA LEU A 228 -14.59 27.25 -9.81
C LEU A 228 -14.17 26.10 -10.72
N ILE A 229 -13.75 24.96 -10.15
CA ILE A 229 -13.34 23.76 -10.90
C ILE A 229 -14.53 23.19 -11.68
N MET A 230 -15.72 23.14 -11.08
CA MET A 230 -16.92 22.65 -11.75
C MET A 230 -17.36 23.59 -12.88
N ASN A 231 -17.45 24.89 -12.61
CA ASN A 231 -18.07 25.87 -13.50
C ASN A 231 -17.13 26.48 -14.55
N ARG A 232 -15.79 26.37 -14.41
CA ARG A 232 -14.80 26.97 -15.33
C ARG A 232 -13.95 25.91 -16.05
N PRO A 233 -14.42 25.29 -17.16
CA PRO A 233 -13.71 24.21 -17.84
C PRO A 233 -12.32 24.60 -18.36
N ARG A 234 -12.11 25.86 -18.77
CA ARG A 234 -10.82 26.35 -19.30
C ARG A 234 -9.71 26.39 -18.25
N ALA A 235 -10.04 26.74 -17.01
CA ALA A 235 -9.08 26.86 -15.91
C ALA A 235 -9.05 25.61 -15.02
N ARG A 236 -9.96 24.65 -15.24
CA ARG A 236 -10.20 23.48 -14.38
C ARG A 236 -8.94 22.72 -13.99
N ARG A 237 -8.06 22.40 -14.95
CA ARG A 237 -6.83 21.64 -14.69
C ARG A 237 -5.87 22.41 -13.78
N GLN A 238 -5.71 23.71 -14.00
CA GLN A 238 -4.82 24.57 -13.21
C GLN A 238 -5.38 24.81 -11.79
N LEU A 239 -6.69 25.03 -11.68
CA LEU A 239 -7.35 25.15 -10.38
C LEU A 239 -7.26 23.84 -9.59
N PHE A 240 -7.45 22.71 -10.26
CA PHE A 240 -7.29 21.39 -9.64
C PHE A 240 -5.84 21.12 -9.21
N SER A 241 -4.83 21.51 -10.00
CA SER A 241 -3.42 21.34 -9.58
C SER A 241 -3.05 22.16 -8.35
N VAL A 242 -3.65 23.36 -8.18
CA VAL A 242 -3.50 24.13 -6.94
C VAL A 242 -4.22 23.43 -5.78
N LEU A 243 -5.47 23.01 -5.98
CA LEU A 243 -6.24 22.32 -4.95
C LEU A 243 -5.54 21.04 -4.46
N ILE A 244 -5.05 20.19 -5.39
CA ILE A 244 -4.42 18.92 -5.02
C ILE A 244 -3.09 19.12 -4.29
N SER A 245 -2.40 20.25 -4.49
CA SER A 245 -1.19 20.58 -3.73
C SER A 245 -1.46 20.68 -2.22
N PHE A 246 -2.70 20.97 -1.80
CA PHE A 246 -3.08 20.94 -0.39
C PHE A 246 -3.15 19.52 0.18
N ALA A 247 -3.36 18.50 -0.65
CA ALA A 247 -3.38 17.11 -0.20
C ALA A 247 -1.99 16.66 0.27
N THR A 248 -0.92 17.23 -0.30
CA THR A 248 0.48 16.96 0.04
C THR A 248 1.04 17.88 1.13
N LEU A 249 0.23 18.70 1.78
CA LEU A 249 0.68 19.51 2.92
C LEU A 249 0.59 18.73 4.24
N ASN A 250 1.45 19.09 5.19
CA ASN A 250 1.43 18.57 6.56
C ASN A 250 0.24 19.09 7.40
N ASN A 251 -0.59 19.99 6.87
CA ASN A 251 -1.82 20.42 7.54
C ASN A 251 -2.93 19.36 7.37
N ALA A 252 -3.20 18.62 8.46
CA ALA A 252 -4.16 17.52 8.46
C ALA A 252 -5.61 17.95 8.17
N THR A 253 -6.05 19.11 8.65
CA THR A 253 -7.44 19.58 8.44
C THR A 253 -7.66 19.94 6.98
N LEU A 254 -6.75 20.72 6.40
CA LEU A 254 -6.79 21.16 5.00
C LEU A 254 -6.64 19.98 4.04
N SER A 255 -5.71 19.07 4.29
CA SER A 255 -5.52 17.87 3.47
C SER A 255 -6.76 16.97 3.49
N THR A 256 -7.37 16.72 4.66
CA THR A 256 -8.55 15.86 4.77
C THR A 256 -9.77 16.44 4.03
N ARG A 257 -10.03 17.75 4.18
CA ARG A 257 -11.12 18.42 3.45
C ARG A 257 -10.87 18.43 1.93
N THR A 258 -9.63 18.68 1.52
CA THR A 258 -9.22 18.62 0.11
C THR A 258 -9.48 17.24 -0.48
N LEU A 259 -9.09 16.18 0.22
CA LEU A 259 -9.34 14.80 -0.23
C LEU A 259 -10.83 14.49 -0.34
N GLY A 260 -11.66 15.05 0.55
CA GLY A 260 -13.11 15.00 0.44
C GLY A 260 -13.64 15.58 -0.88
N LEU A 261 -13.14 16.75 -1.29
CA LEU A 261 -13.48 17.33 -2.60
C LEU A 261 -12.97 16.49 -3.77
N VAL A 262 -11.77 15.92 -3.65
CA VAL A 262 -11.18 15.05 -4.69
C VAL A 262 -12.03 13.80 -4.91
N LYS A 263 -12.64 13.24 -3.87
CA LYS A 263 -13.62 12.15 -4.00
C LYS A 263 -14.82 12.57 -4.85
N GLU A 264 -15.38 13.74 -4.60
CA GLU A 264 -16.51 14.26 -5.38
C GLU A 264 -16.14 14.44 -6.86
N PHE A 265 -14.95 14.99 -7.13
CA PHE A 265 -14.44 15.09 -8.49
C PHE A 265 -14.14 13.73 -9.14
N TYR A 266 -13.80 12.72 -8.35
CA TYR A 266 -13.57 11.37 -8.87
C TYR A 266 -14.87 10.68 -9.30
N VAL A 267 -15.97 10.94 -8.59
CA VAL A 267 -17.31 10.41 -8.95
C VAL A 267 -17.85 11.10 -10.21
N THR A 268 -17.53 12.38 -10.39
CA THR A 268 -18.01 13.18 -11.54
C THR A 268 -17.24 12.85 -12.83
N GLN A 269 -17.97 12.45 -13.88
CA GLN A 269 -17.39 11.87 -15.11
C GLN A 269 -16.35 12.76 -15.81
N TYR A 270 -16.63 14.05 -15.98
CA TYR A 270 -15.75 14.97 -16.72
C TYR A 270 -14.53 15.48 -15.91
N THR A 271 -14.53 15.28 -14.59
CA THR A 271 -13.39 15.61 -13.71
C THR A 271 -12.57 14.38 -13.34
N ARG A 272 -13.14 13.18 -13.40
CA ARG A 272 -12.48 11.90 -13.09
C ARG A 272 -11.13 11.74 -13.80
N GLY A 273 -11.04 12.11 -15.08
CA GLY A 273 -9.79 12.03 -15.85
C GLY A 273 -8.66 12.87 -15.26
N ILE A 274 -8.97 14.07 -14.75
CA ILE A 274 -8.00 14.98 -14.14
C ILE A 274 -7.51 14.41 -12.79
N VAL A 275 -8.42 13.84 -12.00
CA VAL A 275 -8.06 13.18 -10.74
C VAL A 275 -7.18 11.96 -10.99
N ARG A 276 -7.50 11.13 -12.00
CA ARG A 276 -6.69 9.97 -12.37
C ARG A 276 -5.29 10.36 -12.85
N SER A 277 -5.16 11.45 -13.62
CA SER A 277 -3.83 11.92 -14.03
C SER A 277 -2.98 12.34 -12.82
N ALA A 278 -3.56 13.06 -11.86
CA ALA A 278 -2.84 13.45 -10.64
C ALA A 278 -2.46 12.23 -9.78
N LEU A 279 -3.35 11.24 -9.68
CA LEU A 279 -3.05 9.99 -8.97
C LEU A 279 -1.86 9.26 -9.59
N LEU A 280 -1.83 9.13 -10.92
CA LEU A 280 -0.72 8.50 -11.64
C LEU A 280 0.58 9.27 -11.46
N GLU A 281 0.51 10.60 -11.39
CA GLU A 281 1.66 11.47 -11.12
C GLU A 281 2.24 11.22 -9.73
N PHE A 282 1.42 11.17 -8.67
CA PHE A 282 1.89 10.84 -7.32
C PHE A 282 2.48 9.43 -7.21
N LEU A 283 1.86 8.45 -7.88
CA LEU A 283 2.40 7.09 -7.95
C LEU A 283 3.69 7.03 -8.77
N HIS A 284 3.86 7.88 -9.78
CA HIS A 284 5.09 7.98 -10.54
C HIS A 284 6.23 8.57 -9.70
N TYR A 285 5.95 9.55 -8.83
CA TYR A 285 6.96 10.08 -7.92
C TYR A 285 7.58 8.99 -7.05
N LEU A 286 6.80 8.01 -6.58
CA LEU A 286 7.31 6.88 -5.79
C LEU A 286 8.28 5.95 -6.54
N LYS A 287 8.38 6.06 -7.87
CA LYS A 287 9.36 5.34 -8.69
C LYS A 287 10.70 6.06 -8.77
N LEU A 288 10.78 7.33 -8.36
CA LEU A 288 12.00 8.13 -8.43
C LEU A 288 12.95 7.74 -7.29
N PRO A 289 14.28 7.81 -7.52
CA PRO A 289 15.28 7.47 -6.50
C PRO A 289 15.24 8.42 -5.28
N SER A 290 14.80 9.66 -5.48
CA SER A 290 14.63 10.70 -4.45
C SER A 290 13.26 11.36 -4.57
N PRO A 291 12.69 11.88 -3.46
CA PRO A 291 11.46 12.66 -3.49
C PRO A 291 11.64 13.96 -4.30
N PRO A 292 10.58 14.41 -5.01
CA PRO A 292 10.53 15.75 -5.57
C PRO A 292 10.74 16.86 -4.54
N ASP A 293 11.40 17.94 -4.94
CA ASP A 293 11.76 19.08 -4.06
C ASP A 293 10.57 19.65 -3.28
N PHE A 294 9.38 19.69 -3.89
CA PHE A 294 8.18 20.23 -3.24
C PHE A 294 7.63 19.37 -2.08
N LEU A 295 8.07 18.12 -1.96
CA LEU A 295 7.73 17.23 -0.84
C LEU A 295 8.75 17.30 0.30
N VAL A 296 9.91 17.88 0.05
CA VAL A 296 10.96 18.06 1.04
C VAL A 296 10.77 19.44 1.67
N PRO A 297 10.62 19.54 3.01
CA PRO A 297 10.59 20.84 3.66
C PRO A 297 11.92 21.56 3.40
N GLU A 298 11.85 22.83 3.00
CA GLU A 298 13.02 23.68 2.74
C GLU A 298 13.96 23.67 3.97
N THR A 299 14.98 22.82 3.92
CA THR A 299 16.02 22.71 4.93
C THR A 299 17.31 23.08 4.25
N ASN A 300 18.05 24.02 4.84
CA ASN A 300 19.20 24.69 4.22
C ASN A 300 20.41 23.76 3.95
N GLU A 301 20.34 22.47 4.30
CA GLU A 301 21.46 21.55 4.21
C GLU A 301 20.99 20.13 3.85
N GLN A 302 21.15 19.71 2.59
CA GLN A 302 21.71 18.39 2.20
C GLN A 302 21.70 18.15 0.67
N PRO A 303 22.67 17.40 0.10
CA PRO A 303 22.91 17.33 -1.34
C PRO A 303 22.10 16.23 -2.07
N MET A 304 21.28 15.45 -1.38
CA MET A 304 20.41 14.42 -1.98
C MET A 304 19.35 14.00 -0.96
N ALA A 305 18.13 14.54 -1.07
CA ALA A 305 17.03 14.16 -0.20
C ALA A 305 16.74 12.65 -0.37
N LYS A 306 16.75 11.89 0.72
CA LYS A 306 16.30 10.49 0.74
C LYS A 306 14.81 10.45 1.03
N TRP A 307 14.14 9.37 0.64
CA TRP A 307 12.73 9.17 0.97
C TRP A 307 12.53 9.02 2.48
N GLU A 308 11.82 9.97 3.09
CA GLU A 308 11.34 9.89 4.46
C GLU A 308 9.93 9.31 4.52
N GLU A 309 9.56 8.68 5.65
CA GLU A 309 8.22 8.09 5.85
C GLU A 309 7.10 9.12 5.64
N SER A 310 7.30 10.36 6.10
CA SER A 310 6.38 11.49 5.94
C SER A 310 6.11 11.81 4.46
N SER A 311 7.16 11.92 3.66
CA SER A 311 7.09 12.23 2.22
C SER A 311 6.40 11.12 1.41
N ILE A 312 6.68 9.85 1.75
CA ILE A 312 6.02 8.69 1.12
C ILE A 312 4.53 8.67 1.47
N ASP A 313 4.18 8.95 2.73
CA ASP A 313 2.80 9.01 3.19
C ASP A 313 1.98 10.08 2.47
N LEU A 314 2.58 11.24 2.17
CA LEU A 314 1.92 12.30 1.41
C LEU A 314 1.56 11.84 -0.01
N CYS A 315 2.48 11.15 -0.70
CA CYS A 315 2.23 10.57 -2.03
C CYS A 315 1.15 9.48 -2.01
N LEU A 316 1.20 8.59 -1.02
CA LEU A 316 0.24 7.49 -0.90
C LEU A 316 -1.15 7.95 -0.43
N ARG A 317 -1.25 9.11 0.23
CA ARG A 317 -2.50 9.60 0.82
C ARG A 317 -3.64 9.66 -0.18
N LEU A 318 -3.40 10.22 -1.37
CA LEU A 318 -4.41 10.32 -2.42
C LEU A 318 -4.84 8.92 -2.90
N PHE A 319 -3.88 8.04 -3.17
CA PHE A 319 -4.13 6.67 -3.59
C PHE A 319 -4.98 5.92 -2.56
N CYS A 320 -4.56 5.92 -1.30
CA CYS A 320 -5.27 5.28 -0.20
C CYS A 320 -6.70 5.82 -0.03
N HIS A 321 -6.90 7.12 -0.22
CA HIS A 321 -8.22 7.74 -0.07
C HIS A 321 -9.18 7.38 -1.22
N LEU A 322 -8.66 7.25 -2.44
CA LEU A 322 -9.44 6.87 -3.62
C LEU A 322 -9.65 5.35 -3.72
N LEU A 323 -8.72 4.53 -3.23
CA LEU A 323 -8.85 3.08 -3.21
C LEU A 323 -10.07 2.61 -2.41
N LYS A 324 -10.43 3.36 -1.36
CA LYS A 324 -11.66 3.14 -0.58
C LYS A 324 -12.95 3.31 -1.40
N LEU A 325 -12.89 4.05 -2.51
CA LEU A 325 -14.03 4.26 -3.42
C LEU A 325 -14.00 3.33 -4.64
N ASP A 326 -12.81 3.05 -5.17
CA ASP A 326 -12.64 2.26 -6.38
C ASP A 326 -11.49 1.26 -6.21
N GLY A 327 -11.87 0.02 -5.90
CA GLY A 327 -10.94 -1.10 -5.72
C GLY A 327 -10.08 -1.40 -6.94
N LYS A 328 -10.51 -1.00 -8.16
CA LYS A 328 -9.77 -1.24 -9.42
C LYS A 328 -8.44 -0.49 -9.48
N LEU A 329 -8.30 0.57 -8.67
CA LEU A 329 -7.05 1.31 -8.55
C LEU A 329 -5.90 0.46 -8.02
N ILE A 330 -6.18 -0.65 -7.33
CA ILE A 330 -5.14 -1.56 -6.82
C ILE A 330 -4.25 -2.12 -7.93
N LEU A 331 -4.77 -2.25 -9.15
CA LEU A 331 -4.04 -2.76 -10.32
C LEU A 331 -2.85 -1.86 -10.74
N LEU A 332 -2.86 -0.59 -10.34
CA LEU A 332 -1.77 0.34 -10.65
C LEU A 332 -0.54 0.10 -9.76
N LEU A 333 -0.76 -0.42 -8.56
CA LEU A 333 0.25 -0.47 -7.50
C LEU A 333 1.39 -1.48 -7.73
N PRO A 334 1.18 -2.69 -8.27
CA PRO A 334 2.28 -3.65 -8.49
C PRO A 334 3.42 -3.08 -9.33
N THR A 335 3.10 -2.38 -10.42
CA THR A 335 4.13 -1.77 -11.28
C THR A 335 4.93 -0.68 -10.58
N VAL A 336 4.32 0.02 -9.61
CA VAL A 336 4.98 1.03 -8.77
C VAL A 336 5.84 0.34 -7.73
N TYR A 337 5.29 -0.69 -7.08
CA TYR A 337 5.96 -1.45 -6.04
C TYR A 337 7.27 -2.04 -6.52
N VAL A 338 7.30 -2.70 -7.68
CA VAL A 338 8.52 -3.32 -8.23
C VAL A 338 9.62 -2.28 -8.48
N SER A 339 9.24 -1.13 -9.05
CA SER A 339 10.18 -0.05 -9.39
C SER A 339 10.62 0.79 -8.18
N ALA A 340 9.94 0.67 -7.04
CA ALA A 340 10.17 1.53 -5.88
C ALA A 340 11.38 1.09 -5.04
N ALA A 341 12.00 2.06 -4.36
CA ALA A 341 13.08 1.79 -3.40
C ALA A 341 12.57 0.99 -2.18
N SER A 342 13.48 0.28 -1.49
CA SER A 342 13.18 -0.51 -0.27
C SER A 342 12.34 0.23 0.81
N PRO A 343 12.68 1.47 1.23
CA PRO A 343 11.86 2.20 2.22
C PRO A 343 10.44 2.49 1.73
N VAL A 344 10.29 2.79 0.43
CA VAL A 344 8.99 3.03 -0.21
C VAL A 344 8.17 1.74 -0.25
N LYS A 345 8.78 0.59 -0.61
CA LYS A 345 8.11 -0.72 -0.57
C LYS A 345 7.58 -1.04 0.83
N ARG A 346 8.37 -0.81 1.88
CA ARG A 346 7.96 -1.02 3.28
C ARG A 346 6.76 -0.14 3.64
N GLN A 347 6.83 1.15 3.31
CA GLN A 347 5.76 2.08 3.64
C GLN A 347 4.47 1.80 2.86
N ILE A 348 4.57 1.39 1.59
CA ILE A 348 3.41 0.92 0.81
C ILE A 348 2.71 -0.22 1.56
N LEU A 349 3.44 -1.24 1.99
CA LEU A 349 2.85 -2.39 2.68
C LEU A 349 2.20 -2.00 4.03
N LEU A 350 2.83 -1.09 4.77
CA LEU A 350 2.33 -0.59 6.06
C LEU A 350 1.01 0.18 5.89
N ARG A 351 0.98 1.14 4.97
CA ARG A 351 -0.19 2.02 4.73
C ARG A 351 -1.33 1.32 4.01
N LEU A 352 -1.02 0.34 3.17
CA LEU A 352 -2.01 -0.41 2.41
C LEU A 352 -2.85 -1.31 3.33
N GLY A 353 -2.23 -1.93 4.34
CA GLY A 353 -2.91 -2.83 5.29
C GLY A 353 -4.24 -2.30 5.84
N PRO A 354 -4.28 -1.16 6.57
CA PRO A 354 -5.52 -0.61 7.12
C PRO A 354 -6.50 -0.16 6.02
N VAL A 355 -6.02 0.29 4.86
CA VAL A 355 -6.88 0.77 3.78
C VAL A 355 -7.62 -0.38 3.11
N LEU A 356 -6.97 -1.54 2.94
CA LEU A 356 -7.61 -2.73 2.39
C LEU A 356 -8.69 -3.32 3.32
N ASN A 357 -8.64 -3.03 4.63
CA ASN A 357 -9.75 -3.37 5.54
C ASN A 357 -11.04 -2.62 5.19
N GLU A 358 -10.93 -1.40 4.66
CA GLU A 358 -12.07 -0.56 4.30
C GLU A 358 -12.46 -0.76 2.82
N ALA A 359 -11.47 -0.88 1.92
CA ALA A 359 -11.70 -0.99 0.48
C ALA A 359 -12.31 -2.33 0.05
N THR A 360 -13.27 -2.30 -0.86
CA THR A 360 -13.86 -3.50 -1.47
C THR A 360 -13.15 -3.82 -2.79
N ILE A 361 -12.42 -4.93 -2.83
CA ILE A 361 -11.78 -5.44 -4.05
C ILE A 361 -12.70 -6.51 -4.66
N GLU A 362 -13.19 -6.27 -5.87
CA GLU A 362 -14.01 -7.22 -6.61
C GLU A 362 -13.17 -8.45 -7.03
N ALA A 363 -13.82 -9.62 -7.13
CA ALA A 363 -13.16 -10.86 -7.53
C ALA A 363 -12.47 -10.76 -8.91
N ASP A 364 -13.09 -10.07 -9.87
CA ASP A 364 -12.51 -9.85 -11.21
C ASP A 364 -11.26 -8.97 -11.16
N THR A 365 -11.25 -7.99 -10.26
CA THR A 365 -10.08 -7.13 -10.03
C THR A 365 -8.94 -7.93 -9.39
N LEU A 366 -9.26 -8.81 -8.44
CA LEU A 366 -8.27 -9.69 -7.83
C LEU A 366 -7.71 -10.69 -8.86
N SER A 367 -8.58 -11.26 -9.71
CA SER A 367 -8.20 -12.17 -10.79
C SER A 367 -7.25 -11.50 -11.78
N THR A 368 -7.58 -10.29 -12.23
CA THR A 368 -6.70 -9.51 -13.12
C THR A 368 -5.38 -9.10 -12.46
N LEU A 369 -5.38 -8.80 -11.15
CA LEU A 369 -4.16 -8.53 -10.39
C LEU A 369 -3.20 -9.73 -10.39
N ILE A 370 -3.73 -10.94 -10.23
CA ILE A 370 -2.93 -12.17 -10.20
C ILE A 370 -2.38 -12.48 -11.60
N ASP A 371 -3.21 -12.35 -12.65
CA ASP A 371 -2.78 -12.59 -14.04
C ASP A 371 -1.69 -11.59 -14.50
N THR A 372 -1.77 -10.35 -14.04
CA THR A 372 -0.85 -9.26 -14.43
C THR A 372 0.25 -9.00 -13.40
N CYS A 373 0.44 -9.91 -12.45
CA CYS A 373 1.43 -9.75 -11.39
C CYS A 373 2.84 -9.68 -11.99
N PRO A 374 3.57 -8.55 -11.85
CA PRO A 374 4.97 -8.49 -12.25
C PRO A 374 5.84 -9.33 -11.29
N ASP A 375 7.07 -9.65 -11.70
CA ASP A 375 8.05 -10.30 -10.83
C ASP A 375 8.43 -9.35 -9.66
N ASP A 376 8.75 -9.90 -8.50
CA ASP A 376 9.04 -9.18 -7.23
C ASP A 376 7.85 -8.44 -6.58
N ALA A 377 6.62 -8.63 -7.07
CA ALA A 377 5.41 -8.08 -6.45
C ALA A 377 4.66 -9.10 -5.56
N GLU A 378 5.18 -10.31 -5.38
CA GLU A 378 4.52 -11.41 -4.69
C GLU A 378 4.22 -11.06 -3.23
N THR A 379 5.08 -10.31 -2.55
CA THR A 379 4.87 -9.86 -1.16
C THR A 379 3.67 -8.90 -1.04
N LEU A 380 3.52 -7.99 -2.01
CA LEU A 380 2.39 -7.07 -2.10
C LEU A 380 1.10 -7.84 -2.40
N VAL A 381 1.13 -8.72 -3.39
CA VAL A 381 -0.02 -9.54 -3.78
C VAL A 381 -0.44 -10.47 -2.64
N THR A 382 0.51 -11.07 -1.91
CA THR A 382 0.22 -11.85 -0.69
C THR A 382 -0.57 -11.03 0.32
N ARG A 383 -0.18 -9.76 0.54
CA ARG A 383 -0.86 -8.88 1.50
C ARG A 383 -2.29 -8.56 1.07
N ILE A 384 -2.51 -8.35 -0.23
CA ILE A 384 -3.83 -8.11 -0.81
C ILE A 384 -4.70 -9.38 -0.71
N ILE A 385 -4.19 -10.53 -1.13
CA ILE A 385 -4.88 -11.83 -1.04
C ILE A 385 -5.26 -12.12 0.42
N ARG A 386 -4.34 -11.93 1.38
CA ARG A 386 -4.61 -12.10 2.81
C ARG A 386 -5.80 -11.28 3.27
N GLN A 387 -5.92 -10.05 2.80
CA GLN A 387 -7.03 -9.20 3.17
C GLN A 387 -8.35 -9.64 2.52
N CYS A 388 -8.32 -9.98 1.23
CA CYS A 388 -9.50 -10.48 0.52
C CYS A 388 -10.03 -11.78 1.14
N ALA A 389 -9.14 -12.74 1.41
CA ALA A 389 -9.46 -14.02 2.03
C ALA A 389 -10.06 -13.89 3.44
N ALA A 390 -9.72 -12.82 4.17
CA ALA A 390 -10.25 -12.55 5.50
C ALA A 390 -11.69 -11.96 5.48
N ARG A 391 -12.12 -11.33 4.38
CA ARG A 391 -13.42 -10.65 4.29
C ARG A 391 -14.48 -11.45 3.54
N SER A 392 -14.08 -12.24 2.55
CA SER A 392 -14.99 -12.95 1.67
C SER A 392 -14.40 -14.26 1.20
N GLU A 393 -15.28 -15.20 0.86
CA GLU A 393 -14.86 -16.45 0.22
C GLU A 393 -14.24 -16.19 -1.15
N LEU A 394 -13.10 -16.83 -1.41
CA LEU A 394 -12.44 -16.76 -2.71
C LEU A 394 -13.05 -17.78 -3.66
N SER A 395 -13.27 -17.39 -4.92
CA SER A 395 -13.73 -18.32 -5.94
C SER A 395 -12.66 -19.38 -6.25
N PRO A 396 -13.06 -20.61 -6.60
CA PRO A 396 -12.11 -21.68 -6.93
C PRO A 396 -11.19 -21.32 -8.11
N THR A 397 -11.70 -20.54 -9.06
CA THR A 397 -10.94 -20.03 -10.21
C THR A 397 -9.80 -19.10 -9.79
N VAL A 398 -10.02 -18.24 -8.80
CA VAL A 398 -8.99 -17.36 -8.25
C VAL A 398 -7.95 -18.18 -7.48
N VAL A 399 -8.38 -19.16 -6.67
CA VAL A 399 -7.45 -20.05 -5.94
C VAL A 399 -6.53 -20.81 -6.90
N GLN A 400 -7.07 -21.33 -8.01
CA GLN A 400 -6.28 -22.01 -9.04
C GLN A 400 -5.25 -21.08 -9.70
N LYS A 401 -5.61 -19.82 -9.97
CA LYS A 401 -4.65 -18.83 -10.48
C LYS A 401 -3.53 -18.53 -9.48
N ILE A 402 -3.86 -18.41 -8.19
CA ILE A 402 -2.87 -18.22 -7.11
C ILE A 402 -1.92 -19.43 -7.07
N TRP A 403 -2.45 -20.64 -7.18
CA TRP A 403 -1.64 -21.86 -7.25
C TRP A 403 -0.71 -21.87 -8.46
N ASN A 404 -1.21 -21.57 -9.66
CA ASN A 404 -0.42 -21.56 -10.89
C ASN A 404 0.70 -20.51 -10.84
N LEU A 405 0.45 -19.34 -10.23
CA LEU A 405 1.49 -18.33 -10.00
C LEU A 405 2.57 -18.84 -9.05
N TYR A 406 2.18 -19.54 -7.98
CA TYR A 406 3.13 -20.16 -7.06
C TYR A 406 3.96 -21.26 -7.74
N GLU A 407 3.32 -22.14 -8.51
CA GLU A 407 4.01 -23.26 -9.17
C GLU A 407 4.99 -22.79 -10.25
N SER A 408 4.63 -21.74 -10.99
CA SER A 408 5.47 -21.19 -12.07
C SER A 408 6.71 -20.44 -11.54
N ARG A 409 6.58 -19.66 -10.46
CA ARG A 409 7.66 -18.82 -9.94
C ARG A 409 8.34 -19.35 -8.68
N LYS A 410 7.71 -20.30 -7.99
CA LYS A 410 8.10 -20.83 -6.66
C LYS A 410 8.50 -19.72 -5.67
N PRO A 411 7.62 -18.72 -5.42
CA PRO A 411 7.89 -17.73 -4.39
C PRO A 411 7.83 -18.36 -3.00
N ASP A 412 8.08 -17.56 -1.96
CA ASP A 412 8.00 -18.01 -0.57
C ASP A 412 6.62 -18.65 -0.25
N VAL A 413 6.61 -19.76 0.49
CA VAL A 413 5.38 -20.48 0.93
C VAL A 413 4.39 -19.57 1.66
N ARG A 414 4.87 -18.46 2.25
CA ARG A 414 4.05 -17.39 2.84
C ARG A 414 3.00 -16.82 1.87
N PHE A 415 3.26 -16.89 0.55
CA PHE A 415 2.32 -16.51 -0.50
C PHE A 415 1.02 -17.32 -0.47
N LEU A 416 1.11 -18.62 -0.14
CA LEU A 416 -0.03 -19.54 -0.10
C LEU A 416 -0.75 -19.57 1.26
N LEU A 417 -0.14 -19.03 2.32
CA LEU A 417 -0.73 -19.08 3.67
C LEU A 417 -2.13 -18.44 3.77
N PRO A 418 -2.46 -17.37 3.02
CA PRO A 418 -3.83 -16.87 2.97
C PRO A 418 -4.89 -17.84 2.42
N VAL A 419 -4.47 -18.82 1.61
CA VAL A 419 -5.38 -19.66 0.81
C VAL A 419 -5.22 -21.15 1.06
N TYR A 420 -4.33 -21.60 1.96
CA TYR A 420 -4.06 -23.03 2.16
C TYR A 420 -5.33 -23.83 2.50
N GLN A 421 -6.34 -23.20 3.12
CA GLN A 421 -7.62 -23.83 3.45
C GLN A 421 -8.44 -24.27 2.22
N TYR A 422 -8.16 -23.70 1.05
CA TYR A 422 -8.79 -24.03 -0.22
C TYR A 422 -8.00 -25.05 -1.05
N LEU A 423 -6.77 -25.38 -0.63
CA LEU A 423 -5.90 -26.28 -1.38
C LEU A 423 -6.29 -27.74 -1.19
N SER A 424 -6.01 -28.56 -2.20
CA SER A 424 -6.21 -30.00 -2.11
C SER A 424 -5.16 -30.67 -1.23
N LYS A 425 -5.45 -31.90 -0.76
CA LYS A 425 -4.49 -32.69 0.03
C LYS A 425 -3.14 -32.89 -0.68
N GLN A 426 -3.15 -33.10 -2.01
CA GLN A 426 -1.93 -33.27 -2.80
C GLN A 426 -1.10 -31.98 -2.88
N GLN A 427 -1.78 -30.84 -3.04
CA GLN A 427 -1.13 -29.53 -3.02
C GLN A 427 -0.52 -29.24 -1.65
N LEU A 428 -1.25 -29.54 -0.56
CA LEU A 428 -0.75 -29.42 0.80
C LEU A 428 0.46 -30.32 1.08
N GLU A 429 0.44 -31.56 0.58
CA GLU A 429 1.58 -32.49 0.66
C GLU A 429 2.85 -31.90 0.03
N SER A 430 2.72 -31.21 -1.12
CA SER A 430 3.88 -30.59 -1.78
C SER A 430 4.47 -29.37 -1.06
N ILE A 431 3.65 -28.61 -0.32
CA ILE A 431 4.11 -27.39 0.37
C ILE A 431 4.49 -27.64 1.83
N LEU A 432 4.07 -28.76 2.43
CA LEU A 432 4.32 -29.08 3.83
C LEU A 432 5.81 -29.04 4.21
N PRO A 433 6.76 -29.54 3.39
CA PRO A 433 8.19 -29.41 3.68
C PRO A 433 8.64 -27.95 3.81
N ALA A 434 8.07 -27.03 3.02
CA ALA A 434 8.39 -25.62 3.11
C ALA A 434 7.79 -24.96 4.36
N ILE A 435 6.61 -25.41 4.82
CA ILE A 435 5.99 -24.94 6.07
C ILE A 435 6.84 -25.34 7.29
N VAL A 436 7.39 -26.56 7.27
CA VAL A 436 8.24 -27.10 8.33
C VAL A 436 9.62 -26.41 8.40
N ARG A 437 10.01 -25.68 7.35
CA ARG A 437 11.21 -24.82 7.35
C ARG A 437 10.95 -23.37 7.76
N LEU A 438 9.71 -23.01 8.09
CA LEU A 438 9.39 -21.67 8.59
C LEU A 438 9.93 -21.44 10.00
N ASN A 439 10.03 -20.16 10.38
CA ASN A 439 10.36 -19.76 11.74
C ASN A 439 9.45 -20.44 12.78
N PRO A 440 9.96 -20.89 13.94
CA PRO A 440 9.19 -21.69 14.91
C PRO A 440 7.83 -21.09 15.30
N LYS A 441 7.79 -19.78 15.57
CA LYS A 441 6.54 -19.07 15.90
C LYS A 441 5.49 -19.16 14.79
N MET A 442 5.91 -18.98 13.54
CA MET A 442 5.03 -19.06 12.37
C MET A 442 4.61 -20.51 12.11
N MET A 443 5.54 -21.47 12.26
CA MET A 443 5.28 -22.89 12.08
C MET A 443 4.18 -23.39 13.02
N VAL A 444 4.27 -23.06 14.32
CA VAL A 444 3.24 -23.39 15.32
C VAL A 444 1.87 -22.90 14.86
N GLU A 445 1.78 -21.62 14.46
CA GLU A 445 0.53 -21.03 13.99
C GLU A 445 -0.01 -21.75 12.75
N GLN A 446 0.84 -22.05 11.76
CA GLN A 446 0.40 -22.70 10.52
C GLN A 446 0.00 -24.16 10.72
N ILE A 447 0.76 -24.94 11.49
CA ILE A 447 0.45 -26.36 11.78
C ILE A 447 -0.91 -26.49 12.47
N ILE A 448 -1.16 -25.68 13.50
CA ILE A 448 -2.43 -25.70 14.22
C ILE A 448 -3.57 -25.30 13.28
N LYS A 449 -3.34 -24.30 12.44
CA LYS A 449 -4.32 -23.82 11.46
C LYS A 449 -4.63 -24.84 10.37
N LEU A 450 -3.68 -25.66 9.92
CA LEU A 450 -3.92 -26.72 8.92
C LEU A 450 -4.98 -27.74 9.35
N VAL A 451 -5.19 -27.89 10.66
CA VAL A 451 -6.16 -28.87 11.20
C VAL A 451 -7.38 -28.20 11.80
N LYS A 452 -7.24 -26.99 12.37
CA LYS A 452 -8.36 -26.27 13.01
C LYS A 452 -9.12 -25.34 12.07
N SER A 453 -8.50 -24.83 11.00
CA SER A 453 -9.22 -23.97 10.03
C SER A 453 -10.20 -24.80 9.23
N ARG A 454 -11.31 -24.18 8.80
CA ARG A 454 -12.33 -24.82 7.97
C ARG A 454 -12.36 -24.14 6.63
N ASN A 455 -12.38 -24.94 5.57
CA ASN A 455 -12.63 -24.44 4.23
C ASN A 455 -14.05 -23.82 4.20
N PRO A 456 -14.21 -22.54 3.83
CA PRO A 456 -15.52 -21.89 3.83
C PRO A 456 -16.55 -22.58 2.92
N SER A 457 -16.11 -23.18 1.81
CA SER A 457 -16.99 -23.82 0.85
C SER A 457 -17.41 -25.24 1.23
N THR A 458 -16.53 -26.02 1.87
CA THR A 458 -16.82 -27.42 2.23
C THR A 458 -17.10 -27.64 3.72
N GLY A 459 -16.77 -26.67 4.58
CA GLY A 459 -16.86 -26.76 6.03
C GLY A 459 -15.86 -27.75 6.68
N GLN A 460 -15.07 -28.46 5.88
CA GLN A 460 -14.10 -29.45 6.34
C GLN A 460 -12.73 -28.82 6.59
N PRO A 461 -11.93 -29.37 7.52
CA PRO A 461 -10.55 -28.95 7.68
C PRO A 461 -9.71 -29.33 6.45
N PRO A 462 -8.67 -28.55 6.12
CA PRO A 462 -7.82 -28.84 4.97
C PRO A 462 -7.09 -30.19 5.11
N LEU A 463 -6.71 -30.55 6.34
CA LEU A 463 -6.18 -31.87 6.67
C LEU A 463 -6.84 -32.40 7.94
N THR A 464 -7.08 -33.72 7.96
CA THR A 464 -7.44 -34.40 9.21
C THR A 464 -6.20 -34.50 10.12
N PRO A 465 -6.37 -34.59 11.46
CA PRO A 465 -5.26 -34.80 12.38
C PRO A 465 -4.42 -36.03 12.01
N LEU A 466 -5.08 -37.12 11.61
CA LEU A 466 -4.43 -38.35 11.16
C LEU A 466 -3.60 -38.10 9.88
N ASP A 467 -4.19 -37.46 8.88
CA ASP A 467 -3.51 -37.17 7.63
C ASP A 467 -2.28 -36.30 7.83
N LEU A 468 -2.33 -35.29 8.71
CA LEU A 468 -1.17 -34.45 8.98
C LEU A 468 0.01 -35.27 9.54
N VAL A 469 -0.24 -36.15 10.53
CA VAL A 469 0.81 -37.00 11.09
C VAL A 469 1.41 -37.89 10.00
N LEU A 470 0.57 -38.50 9.15
CA LEU A 470 1.05 -39.33 8.05
C LEU A 470 1.87 -38.53 7.03
N LEU A 471 1.43 -37.32 6.67
CA LEU A 471 2.13 -36.45 5.72
C LEU A 471 3.47 -35.96 6.28
N LEU A 472 3.57 -35.63 7.57
CA LEU A 472 4.84 -35.27 8.22
C LEU A 472 5.88 -36.40 8.11
N HIS A 473 5.44 -37.65 8.19
CA HIS A 473 6.31 -38.83 8.07
C HIS A 473 6.71 -39.16 6.63
N LYS A 474 6.04 -38.57 5.63
CA LYS A 474 6.42 -38.70 4.22
C LYS A 474 7.48 -37.69 3.78
N ILE A 475 7.77 -36.67 4.60
CA ILE A 475 8.76 -35.65 4.25
C ILE A 475 10.14 -36.33 4.18
N GLU A 476 10.79 -36.20 3.03
CA GLU A 476 12.17 -36.67 2.85
C GLU A 476 13.12 -35.81 3.68
N VAL A 477 13.79 -36.44 4.64
CA VAL A 477 14.77 -35.79 5.50
C VAL A 477 16.15 -35.94 4.85
N ASN A 478 16.57 -34.90 4.14
CA ASN A 478 17.83 -34.92 3.38
C ASN A 478 19.00 -34.27 4.15
N GLY A 479 18.73 -33.56 5.26
CA GLY A 479 19.74 -32.92 6.10
C GLY A 479 19.30 -32.72 7.56
N ARG A 480 20.22 -32.25 8.40
CA ARG A 480 19.97 -32.00 9.83
C ARG A 480 18.88 -30.95 10.06
N GLU A 481 18.84 -29.90 9.24
CA GLU A 481 17.83 -28.83 9.37
C GLU A 481 16.41 -29.34 9.12
N ASP A 482 16.21 -30.14 8.07
CA ASP A 482 14.91 -30.78 7.80
C ASP A 482 14.50 -31.72 8.94
N ALA A 483 15.46 -32.48 9.50
CA ALA A 483 15.21 -33.35 10.65
C ALA A 483 14.73 -32.56 11.88
N VAL A 484 15.40 -31.44 12.19
CA VAL A 484 15.02 -30.56 13.29
C VAL A 484 13.65 -29.93 13.05
N GLY A 485 13.39 -29.45 11.82
CA GLY A 485 12.08 -28.90 11.45
C GLY A 485 10.96 -29.91 11.66
N VAL A 486 11.11 -31.13 11.12
CA VAL A 486 10.07 -32.18 11.24
C VAL A 486 9.87 -32.60 12.69
N ASN A 487 10.95 -32.71 13.48
CA ASN A 487 10.85 -33.00 14.90
C ASN A 487 10.12 -31.90 15.67
N ASN A 488 10.42 -30.62 15.41
CA ASN A 488 9.70 -29.50 16.00
C ASN A 488 8.22 -29.51 15.60
N ALA A 489 7.91 -29.83 14.34
CA ALA A 489 6.53 -29.97 13.86
C ALA A 489 5.78 -31.09 14.59
N LEU A 490 6.43 -32.24 14.81
CA LEU A 490 5.89 -33.33 15.62
C LEU A 490 5.68 -32.89 17.08
N ASP A 491 6.64 -32.20 17.70
CA ASP A 491 6.51 -31.70 19.07
C ASP A 491 5.27 -30.78 19.21
N ILE A 492 5.04 -29.90 18.24
CA ILE A 492 3.84 -29.04 18.19
C ILE A 492 2.56 -29.85 18.09
N VAL A 493 2.54 -30.87 17.22
CA VAL A 493 1.41 -31.79 17.05
C VAL A 493 1.07 -32.50 18.37
N PHE A 494 2.06 -33.02 19.09
CA PHE A 494 1.86 -33.74 20.35
C PHE A 494 1.53 -32.80 21.54
N GLN A 495 1.92 -31.53 21.48
CA GLN A 495 1.50 -30.52 22.46
C GLN A 495 0.00 -30.17 22.36
N GLU A 496 -0.59 -30.22 21.17
CA GLU A 496 -2.00 -29.88 20.91
C GLU A 496 -2.96 -31.06 21.18
N ARG A 497 -3.02 -31.48 22.46
CA ARG A 497 -3.77 -32.67 22.93
C ARG A 497 -5.28 -32.64 22.70
N THR A 498 -5.84 -31.46 22.40
CA THR A 498 -7.28 -31.31 22.11
C THR A 498 -7.64 -31.83 20.72
N VAL A 499 -6.69 -31.77 19.78
CA VAL A 499 -6.87 -32.18 18.38
C VAL A 499 -6.25 -33.55 18.13
N PHE A 500 -5.03 -33.77 18.62
CA PHE A 500 -4.29 -35.02 18.45
C PHE A 500 -4.50 -35.92 19.65
N THR A 501 -5.68 -36.54 19.71
CA THR A 501 -6.04 -37.43 20.81
C THR A 501 -5.28 -38.76 20.76
N LYS A 502 -5.34 -39.50 21.88
CA LYS A 502 -4.80 -40.86 21.99
C LYS A 502 -5.23 -41.77 20.82
N GLU A 503 -6.50 -41.71 20.42
CA GLU A 503 -7.07 -42.55 19.36
C GLU A 503 -6.52 -42.22 17.97
N VAL A 504 -6.38 -40.92 17.67
CA VAL A 504 -5.78 -40.44 16.42
C VAL A 504 -4.34 -40.90 16.32
N LEU A 505 -3.55 -40.73 17.39
CA LEU A 505 -2.14 -41.11 17.40
C LEU A 505 -1.94 -42.62 17.34
N LEU A 506 -2.81 -43.39 18.01
CA LEU A 506 -2.82 -44.85 17.89
C LEU A 506 -3.08 -45.28 16.44
N SER A 507 -4.08 -44.69 15.79
CA SER A 507 -4.39 -44.96 14.38
C SER A 507 -3.22 -44.57 13.45
N ALA A 508 -2.57 -43.43 13.72
CA ALA A 508 -1.40 -43.00 12.97
C ALA A 508 -0.24 -43.99 13.11
N LEU A 509 0.10 -44.39 14.34
CA LEU A 509 1.16 -45.37 14.60
C LEU A 509 0.88 -46.72 13.92
N GLN A 510 -0.36 -47.23 13.98
CA GLN A 510 -0.75 -48.45 13.28
C GLN A 510 -0.44 -48.37 11.78
N LEU A 511 -0.87 -47.29 11.13
CA LEU A 511 -0.65 -47.07 9.71
C LEU A 511 0.83 -46.89 9.36
N LEU A 512 1.59 -46.16 10.18
CA LEU A 512 3.02 -45.92 9.94
C LEU A 512 3.86 -47.19 10.06
N ILE A 513 3.54 -48.06 11.01
CA ILE A 513 4.25 -49.34 11.19
C ILE A 513 4.05 -50.25 10.00
N ASP A 514 2.91 -50.16 9.30
CA ASP A 514 2.61 -51.02 8.15
C ASP A 514 3.29 -50.55 6.86
N GLN A 515 3.80 -49.32 6.80
CA GLN A 515 4.48 -48.76 5.62
C GLN A 515 5.76 -49.53 5.23
N LYS A 516 6.04 -49.52 3.92
CA LYS A 516 7.24 -50.08 3.29
C LYS A 516 7.70 -49.10 2.21
N PRO A 517 8.86 -48.44 2.35
CA PRO A 517 9.80 -48.45 3.48
C PRO A 517 9.19 -47.90 4.79
N LEU A 518 9.81 -48.22 5.94
CA LEU A 518 9.45 -47.57 7.20
C LEU A 518 9.80 -46.07 7.16
N PRO A 519 9.02 -45.18 7.81
CA PRO A 519 9.38 -43.76 7.90
C PRO A 519 10.59 -43.51 8.81
N ASN A 520 11.45 -42.57 8.44
CA ASN A 520 12.67 -42.27 9.20
C ASN A 520 12.40 -41.69 10.59
N VAL A 521 11.32 -40.91 10.73
CA VAL A 521 10.97 -40.19 11.97
C VAL A 521 10.02 -40.99 12.86
N LEU A 522 9.74 -42.26 12.51
CA LEU A 522 8.79 -43.12 13.23
C LEU A 522 9.16 -43.27 14.71
N MET A 523 10.44 -43.52 15.01
CA MET A 523 10.87 -43.74 16.40
C MET A 523 10.66 -42.50 17.28
N ARG A 524 10.83 -41.29 16.74
CA ARG A 524 10.53 -40.05 17.46
C ARG A 524 9.05 -39.96 17.82
N THR A 525 8.18 -40.34 16.90
CA THR A 525 6.72 -40.36 17.12
C THR A 525 6.31 -41.40 18.15
N VAL A 526 6.99 -42.57 18.18
CA VAL A 526 6.79 -43.58 19.23
C VAL A 526 7.21 -43.05 20.60
N GLU A 527 8.37 -42.40 20.70
CA GLU A 527 8.84 -41.76 21.94
C GLU A 527 7.85 -40.70 22.44
N LEU A 528 7.45 -39.76 21.56
CA LEU A 528 6.51 -38.70 21.90
C LEU A 528 5.13 -39.23 22.32
N ALA A 529 4.67 -40.33 21.72
CA ALA A 529 3.40 -40.96 22.08
C ALA A 529 3.41 -41.52 23.50
N ILE A 530 4.52 -42.09 23.95
CA ILE A 530 4.68 -42.56 25.33
C ILE A 530 4.73 -41.39 26.31
N GLU A 531 5.53 -40.37 25.99
CA GLU A 531 5.70 -39.18 26.84
C GLU A 531 4.37 -38.42 27.01
N THR A 532 3.58 -38.32 25.95
CA THR A 532 2.31 -37.58 25.97
C THR A 532 1.16 -38.42 26.52
N TYR A 533 1.11 -39.71 26.19
CA TYR A 533 0.03 -40.61 26.56
C TYR A 533 0.56 -41.94 27.12
N PRO A 534 0.95 -42.00 28.41
CA PRO A 534 1.50 -43.21 29.04
C PRO A 534 0.59 -44.45 28.96
N GLN A 535 -0.71 -44.25 28.74
CA GLN A 535 -1.66 -45.35 28.53
C GLN A 535 -1.45 -46.13 27.22
N LEU A 536 -0.66 -45.60 26.28
CA LEU A 536 -0.30 -46.28 25.03
C LEU A 536 0.85 -47.27 25.20
N MET A 537 1.47 -47.37 26.37
CA MET A 537 2.62 -48.24 26.63
C MET A 537 2.42 -49.69 26.19
N GLY A 538 1.26 -50.29 26.49
CA GLY A 538 0.96 -51.66 26.07
C GLY A 538 0.88 -51.81 24.55
N PHE A 539 0.36 -50.81 23.84
CA PHE A 539 0.37 -50.79 22.37
C PHE A 539 1.79 -50.60 21.84
N VAL A 540 2.59 -49.70 22.43
CA VAL A 540 3.96 -49.44 22.01
C VAL A 540 4.86 -50.67 22.20
N GLN A 541 4.64 -51.49 23.24
CA GLN A 541 5.31 -52.78 23.36
C GLN A 541 5.08 -53.65 22.11
N THR A 542 3.84 -53.73 21.63
CA THR A 542 3.49 -54.44 20.38
C THR A 542 4.13 -53.78 19.16
N VAL A 543 4.17 -52.44 19.10
CA VAL A 543 4.87 -51.70 18.04
C VAL A 543 6.35 -52.09 17.98
N LEU A 544 7.05 -52.05 19.11
CA LEU A 544 8.48 -52.38 19.19
C LEU A 544 8.73 -53.84 18.81
N GLN A 545 7.88 -54.78 19.21
CA GLN A 545 7.98 -56.18 18.77
C GLN A 545 7.80 -56.34 17.26
N ARG A 546 6.81 -55.65 16.66
CA ARG A 546 6.62 -55.66 15.19
C ARG A 546 7.79 -55.02 14.44
N LEU A 547 8.40 -54.01 15.03
CA LEU A 547 9.59 -53.36 14.50
C LEU A 547 10.78 -54.32 14.46
N VAL A 548 10.98 -55.16 15.49
CA VAL A 548 12.01 -56.22 15.47
C VAL A 548 11.84 -57.15 14.26
N VAL A 549 10.61 -57.59 13.95
CA VAL A 549 10.32 -58.42 12.77
C VAL A 549 10.63 -57.70 11.45
N LYS A 550 10.56 -56.36 11.44
CA LYS A 550 10.92 -55.52 10.28
C LYS A 550 12.40 -55.11 10.24
N GLU A 551 13.24 -55.70 11.10
CA GLU A 551 14.70 -55.53 11.09
C GLU A 551 15.15 -54.05 11.19
N VAL A 552 14.65 -53.32 12.20
CA VAL A 552 14.97 -51.88 12.40
C VAL A 552 16.48 -51.59 12.44
N TRP A 553 17.30 -52.56 12.85
CA TRP A 553 18.76 -52.45 12.90
C TRP A 553 19.41 -52.19 11.53
N LYS A 554 18.72 -52.43 10.41
CA LYS A 554 19.22 -52.08 9.07
C LYS A 554 19.38 -50.57 8.86
N ARG A 555 18.81 -49.74 9.74
CA ARG A 555 18.93 -48.27 9.70
C ARG A 555 19.50 -47.76 11.02
N GLU A 556 20.76 -47.34 11.00
CA GLU A 556 21.51 -46.92 12.20
C GLU A 556 20.77 -45.87 13.04
N GLN A 557 20.22 -44.83 12.40
CA GLN A 557 19.49 -43.77 13.11
C GLN A 557 18.23 -44.26 13.82
N MET A 558 17.47 -45.19 13.21
CA MET A 558 16.29 -45.75 13.86
C MET A 558 16.67 -46.78 14.94
N TRP A 559 17.78 -47.49 14.75
CA TRP A 559 18.29 -48.47 15.71
C TRP A 559 18.68 -47.84 17.04
N GLU A 560 19.40 -46.71 17.00
CA GLU A 560 19.80 -46.00 18.21
C GLU A 560 18.58 -45.52 19.01
N SER A 561 17.59 -44.91 18.33
CA SER A 561 16.34 -44.49 18.97
C SER A 561 15.52 -45.68 19.48
N PHE A 562 15.54 -46.82 18.79
CA PHE A 562 14.88 -48.05 19.25
C PHE A 562 15.45 -48.53 20.58
N VAL A 563 16.77 -48.63 20.71
CA VAL A 563 17.43 -49.06 21.95
C VAL A 563 17.12 -48.08 23.10
N LYS A 564 17.22 -46.77 22.84
CA LYS A 564 16.89 -45.72 23.82
C LYS A 564 15.41 -45.79 24.25
N CYS A 565 14.49 -46.00 23.32
CA CYS A 565 13.06 -46.16 23.61
C CYS A 565 12.78 -47.38 24.48
N CYS A 566 13.37 -48.55 24.18
CA CYS A 566 13.24 -49.76 24.99
C CYS A 566 13.74 -49.57 26.43
N LEU A 567 14.80 -48.78 26.63
CA LEU A 567 15.31 -48.45 27.96
C LEU A 567 14.42 -47.46 28.70
N ARG A 568 13.85 -46.46 28.02
CA ARG A 568 12.90 -45.53 28.67
C ARG A 568 11.61 -46.20 29.11
N THR A 569 11.27 -47.35 28.51
CA THR A 569 10.03 -48.09 28.72
C THR A 569 10.20 -49.38 29.52
N LYS A 570 11.26 -49.45 30.33
CA LYS A 570 11.51 -50.55 31.29
C LYS A 570 10.32 -50.70 32.27
N PRO A 571 9.98 -51.93 32.70
CA PRO A 571 10.50 -53.22 32.25
C PRO A 571 9.76 -53.81 31.03
N GLN A 572 8.67 -53.19 30.59
CA GLN A 572 7.68 -53.77 29.67
C GLN A 572 8.25 -54.06 28.27
N CYS A 573 9.10 -53.18 27.75
CA CYS A 573 9.64 -53.29 26.40
C CYS A 573 11.02 -53.97 26.31
N LEU A 574 11.59 -54.43 27.43
CA LEU A 574 12.85 -55.21 27.43
C LEU A 574 12.69 -56.56 26.72
N SER A 575 11.48 -57.11 26.72
CA SER A 575 11.13 -58.33 25.96
C SER A 575 11.36 -58.19 24.45
N ALA A 576 11.27 -56.98 23.87
CA ALA A 576 11.53 -56.75 22.46
C ALA A 576 13.04 -56.81 22.14
N LEU A 577 13.91 -56.31 23.03
CA LEU A 577 15.37 -56.40 22.87
C LEU A 577 15.86 -57.85 22.88
N LEU A 578 15.22 -58.73 23.66
CA LEU A 578 15.56 -60.16 23.71
C LEU A 578 15.22 -60.93 22.42
N GLN A 579 14.37 -60.37 21.55
CA GLN A 579 13.98 -61.00 20.27
C GLN A 579 14.92 -60.63 19.11
N VAL A 580 15.85 -59.70 19.34
CA VAL A 580 16.81 -59.23 18.34
C VAL A 580 17.97 -60.24 18.19
N PRO A 581 18.59 -60.39 17.00
CA PRO A 581 19.78 -61.24 16.83
C PRO A 581 20.94 -60.88 17.77
N ALA A 582 21.76 -61.87 18.12
CA ALA A 582 22.88 -61.73 19.05
C ALA A 582 23.88 -60.62 18.68
N GLU A 583 24.21 -60.48 17.39
CA GLU A 583 25.10 -59.42 16.89
C GLU A 583 24.56 -58.01 17.16
N GLN A 584 23.25 -57.84 16.98
CA GLN A 584 22.58 -56.57 17.19
C GLN A 584 22.36 -56.31 18.69
N LEU A 585 22.19 -57.35 19.50
CA LEU A 585 22.21 -57.24 20.96
C LEU A 585 23.57 -56.71 21.47
N CYS A 586 24.69 -57.17 20.88
CA CYS A 586 26.02 -56.59 21.14
C CYS A 586 26.08 -55.12 20.75
N SER A 587 25.54 -54.74 19.58
CA SER A 587 25.43 -53.35 19.15
C SER A 587 24.63 -52.50 20.16
N ALA A 588 23.50 -52.98 20.65
CA ALA A 588 22.71 -52.29 21.68
C ALA A 588 23.51 -52.09 22.99
N MET A 589 24.30 -53.08 23.40
CA MET A 589 25.18 -52.98 24.57
C MET A 589 26.31 -51.96 24.37
N LYS A 590 26.79 -51.76 23.13
CA LYS A 590 27.75 -50.70 22.79
C LYS A 590 27.11 -49.31 22.83
N ILE A 591 25.87 -49.18 22.35
CA ILE A 591 25.11 -47.91 22.36
C ILE A 591 24.76 -47.49 23.79
N CYS A 592 24.34 -48.44 24.63
CA CYS A 592 23.97 -48.19 26.02
C CYS A 592 24.48 -49.34 26.92
N PRO A 593 25.56 -49.15 27.70
CA PRO A 593 26.17 -50.23 28.49
C PRO A 593 25.26 -50.79 29.59
N GLU A 594 24.31 -49.97 30.08
CA GLU A 594 23.33 -50.38 31.08
C GLU A 594 22.40 -51.51 30.62
N VAL A 595 22.18 -51.65 29.30
CA VAL A 595 21.28 -52.65 28.70
C VAL A 595 21.57 -54.05 29.25
N LYS A 596 22.85 -54.38 29.42
CA LYS A 596 23.31 -55.70 29.88
C LYS A 596 22.84 -56.02 31.30
N ALA A 597 23.03 -55.10 32.25
CA ALA A 597 22.60 -55.29 33.64
C ALA A 597 21.07 -55.42 33.75
N LEU A 598 20.34 -54.67 32.91
CA LEU A 598 18.88 -54.63 32.93
C LEU A 598 18.25 -55.85 32.29
N LEU A 599 18.86 -56.37 31.22
CA LEU A 599 18.44 -57.64 30.62
C LEU A 599 18.71 -58.81 31.57
N ARG A 600 19.85 -58.83 32.27
CA ARG A 600 20.12 -59.82 33.32
C ARG A 600 19.04 -59.84 34.39
N HIS A 601 18.71 -58.67 34.95
CA HIS A 601 17.67 -58.54 35.95
C HIS A 601 16.32 -59.00 35.38
N HIS A 602 15.96 -58.59 34.16
CA HIS A 602 14.71 -58.99 33.54
C HIS A 602 14.62 -60.51 33.30
N VAL A 603 15.68 -61.14 32.78
CA VAL A 603 15.76 -62.59 32.55
C VAL A 603 15.66 -63.36 33.88
N SER A 604 16.26 -62.83 34.95
CA SER A 604 16.14 -63.42 36.29
C SER A 604 14.68 -63.42 36.82
N CYS A 605 13.85 -62.48 36.37
CA CYS A 605 12.42 -62.42 36.72
C CYS A 605 11.52 -63.24 35.78
N LEU A 606 12.02 -63.76 34.65
CA LEU A 606 11.24 -64.58 33.71
C LEU A 606 11.08 -66.02 34.19
N SER A 607 9.95 -66.64 33.81
CA SER A 607 9.66 -68.06 34.09
C SER A 607 10.55 -69.01 33.26
N SER A 608 10.73 -70.25 33.73
CA SER A 608 11.57 -71.27 33.06
C SER A 608 11.19 -71.47 31.57
N ASN A 609 9.90 -71.47 31.26
CA ASN A 609 9.38 -71.61 29.90
C ASN A 609 9.69 -70.39 29.01
N GLN A 610 9.72 -69.19 29.59
CA GLN A 610 10.06 -67.96 28.85
C GLN A 610 11.56 -67.84 28.62
N ARG A 611 12.40 -68.35 29.53
CA ARG A 611 13.86 -68.41 29.34
C ARG A 611 14.26 -69.36 28.21
N ALA A 612 13.52 -70.45 28.02
CA ALA A 612 13.76 -71.41 26.94
C ALA A 612 13.50 -70.86 25.52
N LEU A 613 12.73 -69.77 25.41
CA LEU A 613 12.41 -69.10 24.14
C LEU A 613 13.45 -68.05 23.71
N ILE A 614 14.44 -67.76 24.56
CA ILE A 614 15.50 -66.78 24.28
C ILE A 614 16.62 -67.48 23.49
N ASN A 615 17.15 -66.80 22.47
CA ASN A 615 18.26 -67.34 21.67
C ASN A 615 19.44 -67.72 22.59
N PRO A 616 19.96 -68.96 22.53
CA PRO A 616 21.05 -69.41 23.40
C PRO A 616 22.33 -68.56 23.26
N THR A 617 22.62 -68.00 22.08
CA THR A 617 23.79 -67.11 21.91
C THR A 617 23.57 -65.75 22.56
N ALA A 618 22.34 -65.23 22.57
CA ALA A 618 21.98 -64.04 23.33
C ALA A 618 22.05 -64.27 24.84
N MET A 619 21.65 -65.46 25.33
CA MET A 619 21.77 -65.83 26.74
C MET A 619 23.23 -65.93 27.20
N LYS A 620 24.13 -66.47 26.37
CA LYS A 620 25.59 -66.50 26.64
C LYS A 620 26.18 -65.08 26.73
N LEU A 621 25.83 -64.21 25.78
CA LEU A 621 26.22 -62.79 25.79
C LEU A 621 25.72 -62.03 27.02
N ILE A 622 24.51 -62.33 27.47
CA ILE A 622 23.92 -61.71 28.67
C ILE A 622 24.61 -62.25 29.93
N ASN A 623 25.06 -63.51 29.99
CA ASN A 623 25.61 -64.12 31.22
C ASN A 623 27.14 -64.03 31.38
N ASP A 624 27.87 -63.41 30.46
CA ASP A 624 29.35 -63.38 30.44
C ASP A 624 30.01 -64.77 30.39
N GLU A 625 29.42 -65.72 29.65
CA GLU A 625 30.17 -66.90 29.23
C GLU A 625 30.98 -66.57 27.97
N PRO A 626 32.24 -67.03 27.84
CA PRO A 626 33.06 -66.75 26.67
C PRO A 626 32.34 -67.24 25.41
N VAL A 627 32.07 -66.32 24.49
CA VAL A 627 31.53 -66.65 23.18
C VAL A 627 32.69 -67.20 22.35
N GLU A 628 32.73 -68.52 22.17
CA GLU A 628 33.56 -69.11 21.11
C GLU A 628 33.08 -68.56 19.77
N GLU A 629 34.00 -67.90 19.05
CA GLU A 629 33.80 -67.35 17.72
C GLU A 629 33.28 -68.44 16.77
N MET A 630 32.16 -68.17 16.10
CA MET A 630 31.58 -69.12 15.15
C MET A 630 32.11 -68.81 13.76
N ASN A 631 32.97 -69.71 13.27
CA ASN A 631 33.45 -69.77 11.90
C ASN A 631 32.30 -69.63 10.88
N GLU A 632 32.61 -68.91 9.81
CA GLU A 632 31.88 -68.86 8.56
C GLU A 632 31.47 -70.25 8.09
N ILE A 633 30.18 -70.44 7.76
CA ILE A 633 29.75 -71.54 6.91
C ILE A 633 29.15 -70.93 5.65
N VAL A 634 29.96 -70.92 4.60
CA VAL A 634 29.54 -70.75 3.21
C VAL A 634 28.49 -71.80 2.89
N SER A 635 27.33 -71.34 2.45
CA SER A 635 26.28 -72.14 1.85
C SER A 635 26.64 -72.47 0.40
N SER A 636 26.54 -73.76 0.01
CA SER A 636 26.08 -74.23 -1.32
C SER A 636 26.13 -75.77 -1.44
N PRO A 637 25.37 -76.39 -2.36
CA PRO A 637 24.42 -77.44 -2.00
C PRO A 637 24.75 -78.86 -2.51
N ARG A 638 23.98 -79.84 -2.00
CA ARG A 638 23.92 -81.25 -2.43
C ARG A 638 24.02 -81.47 -3.95
N ARG A 639 24.88 -82.40 -4.38
CA ARG A 639 24.54 -83.51 -5.31
C ARG A 639 25.63 -84.57 -5.41
N GLN A 640 25.20 -85.82 -5.18
CA GLN A 640 25.51 -87.09 -5.85
C GLN A 640 26.96 -87.48 -6.20
N GLU A 641 27.28 -88.71 -5.78
CA GLU A 641 28.40 -89.58 -6.14
C GLU A 641 28.80 -89.56 -7.62
N LYS A 642 30.12 -89.50 -7.88
CA LYS A 642 30.88 -90.43 -8.76
C LYS A 642 32.38 -90.14 -8.81
N THR A 643 33.16 -91.13 -8.38
CA THR A 643 34.39 -91.72 -8.96
C THR A 643 35.43 -90.86 -9.71
N ASP A 644 36.67 -91.00 -9.20
CA ASP A 644 37.95 -91.30 -9.89
C ASP A 644 38.67 -90.29 -10.79
N SER A 645 39.92 -90.01 -10.36
CA SER A 645 41.18 -89.98 -11.14
C SER A 645 41.34 -88.87 -12.21
N ALA A 646 42.48 -88.28 -12.52
CA ALA A 646 43.89 -88.36 -12.15
C ALA A 646 44.58 -87.13 -12.78
N ASN A 647 45.79 -86.79 -12.29
CA ASN A 647 46.93 -86.20 -13.04
C ASN A 647 46.72 -84.89 -13.85
N GLU A 648 47.64 -83.93 -13.92
CA GLU A 648 49.10 -83.98 -13.86
C GLU A 648 49.63 -82.53 -13.84
N HIS A 649 50.74 -82.33 -13.11
CA HIS A 649 51.96 -81.58 -13.51
C HIS A 649 51.92 -80.04 -13.74
N MET A 650 52.70 -79.30 -12.94
CA MET A 650 54.05 -78.72 -13.22
C MET A 650 53.91 -77.34 -13.91
N ASP A 651 54.66 -76.28 -13.58
CA ASP A 651 55.90 -76.10 -12.84
C ASP A 651 56.03 -74.62 -12.45
N ASP A 652 56.74 -74.39 -11.33
CA ASP A 652 57.81 -73.39 -11.12
C ASP A 652 57.63 -71.91 -11.51
N ALA A 653 58.21 -70.93 -10.82
CA ALA A 653 58.94 -70.80 -9.56
C ALA A 653 59.42 -69.33 -9.56
N GLU A 654 59.38 -68.71 -8.38
CA GLU A 654 60.46 -67.85 -7.85
C GLU A 654 60.82 -66.53 -8.59
N ASP A 655 61.23 -65.44 -7.94
CA ASP A 655 61.72 -65.27 -6.59
C ASP A 655 61.57 -63.81 -6.12
N CYS A 656 61.53 -63.73 -4.80
CA CYS A 656 61.77 -62.72 -3.80
C CYS A 656 62.55 -61.41 -4.08
N GLY A 657 62.30 -60.49 -3.13
CA GLY A 657 63.30 -59.66 -2.47
C GLY A 657 62.93 -58.17 -2.49
N GLY A 658 62.74 -57.43 -1.39
CA GLY A 658 63.05 -57.66 0.03
C GLY A 658 63.61 -56.35 0.64
N GLY A 659 63.26 -56.07 1.90
CA GLY A 659 63.90 -55.10 2.82
C GLY A 659 63.17 -53.74 2.96
N GLU A 660 62.55 -53.38 4.10
CA GLU A 660 63.14 -53.01 5.42
C GLU A 660 64.03 -51.73 5.34
N SER A 661 64.00 -50.73 6.23
CA SER A 661 63.30 -50.48 7.50
C SER A 661 63.51 -49.02 7.99
N ASP A 662 62.69 -48.61 8.97
CA ASP A 662 63.01 -47.84 10.20
C ASP A 662 63.34 -46.33 10.27
N THR A 663 62.53 -45.67 11.15
CA THR A 663 62.88 -44.67 12.21
C THR A 663 63.30 -43.26 11.76
N GLU A 664 62.97 -42.13 12.39
CA GLU A 664 62.84 -41.76 13.80
C GLU A 664 62.14 -40.37 13.90
N SER A 665 61.30 -40.14 14.93
CA SER A 665 60.83 -38.82 15.42
C SER A 665 61.92 -38.20 16.35
N PRO A 666 61.77 -37.06 17.09
CA PRO A 666 60.61 -36.18 17.36
C PRO A 666 60.95 -34.65 17.48
N ASP A 667 59.96 -33.80 17.78
CA ASP A 667 60.08 -32.74 18.80
C ASP A 667 58.73 -32.09 19.15
N ASP A 668 58.58 -31.82 20.44
CA ASP A 668 57.38 -31.61 21.25
C ASP A 668 57.09 -30.12 21.59
N LEU A 669 55.78 -29.77 21.59
CA LEU A 669 55.03 -28.93 22.58
C LEU A 669 55.37 -27.42 22.78
N PRO A 670 54.57 -26.61 23.56
CA PRO A 670 53.16 -26.70 24.03
C PRO A 670 52.32 -25.39 23.80
N ILE A 671 50.99 -25.45 23.69
CA ILE A 671 49.91 -25.12 24.67
C ILE A 671 49.96 -23.71 25.30
N ASP A 672 48.89 -22.92 25.13
CA ASP A 672 48.22 -22.24 26.25
C ASP A 672 46.72 -22.00 25.99
N VAL A 673 45.94 -22.30 27.02
CA VAL A 673 44.49 -22.19 27.16
C VAL A 673 44.22 -21.03 28.11
N ILE A 674 43.35 -20.08 27.75
CA ILE A 674 42.62 -19.26 28.72
C ILE A 674 41.16 -19.13 28.26
N ASP A 675 40.29 -19.56 29.16
CA ASP A 675 38.83 -19.46 29.15
C ASP A 675 38.46 -18.18 29.94
N GLU A 676 37.54 -17.35 29.45
CA GLU A 676 36.67 -16.54 30.31
C GLU A 676 35.50 -15.88 29.54
N SER A 677 34.33 -16.01 30.15
CA SER A 677 33.00 -15.52 29.82
C SER A 677 32.83 -14.00 29.69
N GLY A 678 31.88 -13.55 28.87
CA GLY A 678 31.31 -12.21 28.95
C GLY A 678 30.23 -11.93 27.90
N ASP A 679 28.98 -11.80 28.36
CA ASP A 679 27.85 -11.18 27.66
C ASP A 679 28.20 -9.77 27.11
N VAL A 680 27.51 -9.33 26.05
CA VAL A 680 26.84 -8.00 25.91
C VAL A 680 26.34 -7.79 24.47
N ASP A 681 25.14 -7.23 24.40
CA ASP A 681 24.32 -6.77 23.27
C ASP A 681 25.02 -5.94 22.17
N GLY A 682 24.43 -5.90 20.96
CA GLY A 682 24.52 -4.72 20.09
C GLY A 682 24.38 -4.90 18.57
N GLU A 683 23.26 -4.41 18.04
CA GLU A 683 22.94 -3.90 16.68
C GLU A 683 22.60 -4.85 15.51
#